data_AF-A0A963CNE2-F1
#
_entry.id   AF-A0A963CNE2-F1
#
_cell.length_a   1.000
_cell.length_b   1.000
_cell.length_c   1.000
_cell.angle_alpha   90.00
_cell.angle_beta   90.00
_cell.angle_gamma   90.00
#
_symmetry.space_group_name_H-M   'P 1'
#
loop_
_entity.id
_entity.type
_entity.pdbx_description
1 polymer ?
#
loop_
_entity_poly.entity_id
_entity_poly.type
_entity_poly.pdbx_seq_one_letter_code
_entity_poly.pdbx_strand_id
1 'polypeptide(L)'
;MPGKSDDTKQPVAEVVLRMRGAPEPIPASSGIHVDAAQNLISVAVKAEFRPGAARAIAAQETLALGDGDLIEIEFEDNITVWMTAEEYRARFASGASRDGSADSALPVPEMLNVLPQGMQARGPIGWVVKSLKVIGIDLHGLTAAKLARKVEDKVQGDRRPGPGFYRCRLETNAFGLQKLGRENFAGERILLLLHGTASSTWGSFGDLWSEARRGELNQIRQYYQGNVYAFEHRTLSESPIENARDLVDLLAVFPQGVTVDLVSHSRGGLVGELLCRVATIARENNSPGQIGSAFDEQDFALFGDAPEHAQNRAALQLLAARLEQAQFRIGRFVRVACPALGTTLASRKLDRWLSVVGSVAKAAGLHTPVGEAFKDIGEFVAAVVQERTDPKSLPGLEAMMPDSPVVRLVNWRGVRVAGELTVIAGDIEPDAWWARLLIWASDRFYEGDHDLVVNTQSMYGGAGREEGKALLSPHKGPNVNHFTYFGNRDSAANLVRVLTRRPEAAAGLDRLFEPTVDIARELARSAGAGPRPVAFVLPGIMGSELEVNGNRVWVDLFGLTLGEFTKLNIAARGVNPTNAYARFYGELIKFLGGSHKVVEFAFDWRLPIEQEADRLALRVKTELHEAQANNQPVRILAHSMGGLVARAMIARHKELWS
;
A
#
# COMPACT_ATOMS: atom_id res chain seq x y z
N MET A 1 43.97 -33.72 34.69
CA MET A 1 43.14 -34.73 33.99
C MET A 1 41.80 -34.74 34.70
N PRO A 2 40.83 -33.93 34.26
CA PRO A 2 39.99 -34.12 33.07
C PRO A 2 39.93 -32.81 32.24
N GLY A 3 39.33 -32.65 31.06
CA GLY A 3 38.56 -33.46 30.13
C GLY A 3 37.99 -32.46 29.11
N LYS A 4 38.46 -32.47 27.86
CA LYS A 4 37.95 -31.59 26.78
C LYS A 4 36.62 -32.15 26.30
N SER A 5 35.54 -31.37 26.43
CA SER A 5 34.31 -31.60 25.67
C SER A 5 34.39 -30.79 24.38
N ASP A 6 34.62 -31.50 23.27
CA ASP A 6 34.43 -31.00 21.91
C ASP A 6 32.93 -30.71 21.71
N ASP A 7 32.59 -29.43 21.58
CA ASP A 7 31.23 -29.00 21.25
C ASP A 7 31.13 -28.95 19.71
N THR A 8 31.14 -30.12 19.07
CA THR A 8 30.80 -30.26 17.67
C THR A 8 29.32 -29.96 17.51
N LYS A 9 28.98 -28.71 17.15
CA LYS A 9 27.68 -28.38 16.57
C LYS A 9 27.42 -29.34 15.40
N GLN A 10 26.48 -30.26 15.59
CA GLN A 10 25.92 -31.04 14.49
C GLN A 10 25.41 -30.07 13.42
N PRO A 11 25.68 -30.30 12.13
CA PRO A 11 25.06 -29.52 11.07
C PRO A 11 23.55 -29.77 11.15
N VAL A 12 22.78 -28.70 11.34
CA VAL A 12 21.33 -28.75 11.17
C VAL A 12 21.09 -29.17 9.72
N ALA A 13 20.49 -30.35 9.52
CA ALA A 13 20.18 -30.85 8.19
C ALA A 13 19.30 -29.81 7.47
N GLU A 14 19.79 -29.28 6.36
CA GLU A 14 19.07 -28.35 5.52
C GLU A 14 17.82 -29.07 4.99
N VAL A 15 16.64 -28.70 5.48
CA VAL A 15 15.38 -29.37 5.09
C VAL A 15 15.01 -28.89 3.70
N VAL A 16 15.44 -29.64 2.68
CA VAL A 16 15.16 -29.37 1.27
C VAL A 16 13.72 -29.73 0.95
N LEU A 17 12.92 -28.77 0.46
CA LEU A 17 11.59 -29.04 -0.08
C LEU A 17 11.73 -29.92 -1.33
N ARG A 18 11.00 -31.03 -1.42
CA ARG A 18 10.96 -31.86 -2.62
C ARG A 18 9.60 -31.78 -3.27
N MET A 19 9.55 -31.57 -4.58
CA MET A 19 8.32 -31.55 -5.38
C MET A 19 8.31 -32.71 -6.37
N ARG A 20 7.18 -33.40 -6.49
CA ARG A 20 7.01 -34.55 -7.39
C ARG A 20 5.95 -34.25 -8.44
N GLY A 21 6.32 -34.34 -9.72
CA GLY A 21 5.42 -34.09 -10.84
C GLY A 21 6.00 -34.64 -12.14
N ALA A 22 5.21 -34.67 -13.21
CA ALA A 22 5.73 -34.93 -14.56
C ALA A 22 6.26 -33.60 -15.14
N PRO A 23 7.58 -33.43 -15.32
CA PRO A 23 8.12 -32.19 -15.86
C PRO A 23 7.81 -32.05 -17.36
N GLU A 24 7.67 -30.82 -17.82
CA GLU A 24 7.62 -30.51 -19.25
C GLU A 24 9.01 -30.73 -19.87
N PRO A 25 9.12 -31.51 -20.96
CA PRO A 25 10.40 -31.73 -21.64
C PRO A 25 11.07 -30.44 -22.12
N ILE A 26 10.25 -29.44 -22.46
CA ILE A 26 10.70 -28.10 -22.88
C ILE A 26 9.92 -27.09 -22.03
N PRO A 27 10.51 -26.61 -20.92
CA PRO A 27 9.90 -25.60 -20.08
C PRO A 27 9.71 -24.28 -20.85
N ALA A 28 8.55 -23.65 -20.68
CA ALA A 28 8.29 -22.29 -21.12
C ALA A 28 9.10 -21.29 -20.27
N SER A 29 9.35 -20.10 -20.82
CA SER A 29 9.99 -19.02 -20.08
C SER A 29 9.16 -18.62 -18.85
N SER A 30 9.85 -18.19 -17.79
CA SER A 30 9.20 -17.53 -16.66
C SER A 30 8.54 -16.21 -17.11
N GLY A 31 7.51 -15.79 -16.38
CA GLY A 31 6.96 -14.43 -16.48
C GLY A 31 7.90 -13.36 -15.93
N ILE A 32 8.94 -13.75 -15.18
CA ILE A 32 10.07 -12.90 -14.82
C ILE A 32 11.04 -12.90 -16.00
N HIS A 33 11.08 -11.78 -16.71
CA HIS A 33 11.99 -11.57 -17.83
C HIS A 33 13.24 -10.87 -17.33
N VAL A 34 14.40 -11.48 -17.59
CA VAL A 34 15.70 -10.86 -17.36
C VAL A 34 16.33 -10.50 -18.69
N ASP A 35 16.92 -9.31 -18.75
CA ASP A 35 17.72 -8.88 -19.88
C ASP A 35 19.05 -9.65 -19.92
N ALA A 36 19.06 -10.74 -20.71
CA ALA A 36 20.23 -11.59 -20.90
C ALA A 36 21.48 -10.81 -21.39
N ALA A 37 21.31 -9.62 -21.98
CA ALA A 37 22.42 -8.79 -22.44
C ALA A 37 23.22 -8.15 -21.29
N GLN A 38 22.64 -8.01 -20.09
CA GLN A 38 23.30 -7.33 -18.97
C GLN A 38 24.03 -8.27 -18.01
N ASN A 39 23.70 -9.58 -18.04
CA ASN A 39 24.33 -10.64 -17.24
C ASN A 39 24.42 -10.30 -15.73
N LEU A 40 23.48 -9.49 -15.22
CA LEU A 40 23.47 -9.02 -13.83
C LEU A 40 22.96 -10.07 -12.86
N ILE A 41 21.94 -10.78 -13.28
CA ILE A 41 21.36 -11.94 -12.62
C ILE A 41 21.11 -12.98 -13.70
N SER A 42 21.08 -14.26 -13.33
CA SER A 42 20.55 -15.30 -14.21
C SER A 42 19.28 -15.88 -13.61
N VAL A 43 18.27 -16.03 -14.46
CA VAL A 43 17.00 -16.65 -14.12
C VAL A 43 16.82 -17.87 -15.02
N ALA A 44 16.78 -19.04 -14.40
CA ALA A 44 16.66 -20.30 -15.09
C ALA A 44 15.44 -21.06 -14.56
N VAL A 45 14.55 -21.50 -15.46
CA VAL A 45 13.48 -22.42 -15.10
C VAL A 45 14.10 -23.80 -14.89
N LYS A 46 14.22 -24.22 -13.63
CA LYS A 46 14.76 -25.53 -13.24
C LYS A 46 13.83 -26.66 -13.69
N ALA A 47 12.52 -26.45 -13.57
CA ALA A 47 11.50 -27.34 -14.10
C ALA A 47 10.17 -26.58 -14.28
N GLU A 48 9.35 -27.01 -15.23
CA GLU A 48 7.94 -26.66 -15.34
C GLU A 48 7.11 -27.92 -15.19
N PHE A 49 6.00 -27.84 -14.46
CA PHE A 49 5.01 -28.90 -14.30
C PHE A 49 3.66 -28.38 -14.77
N ARG A 50 2.96 -29.13 -15.63
CA ARG A 50 1.57 -28.81 -16.03
C ARG A 50 0.63 -29.94 -15.59
N PRO A 51 -0.14 -29.72 -14.52
CA PRO A 51 -1.00 -30.77 -14.00
C PRO A 51 -2.29 -30.89 -14.86
N GLY A 52 -2.73 -32.12 -15.14
CA GLY A 52 -3.90 -32.39 -15.98
C GLY A 52 -4.15 -33.88 -16.27
N ALA A 53 -5.43 -34.25 -16.45
CA ALA A 53 -5.92 -35.64 -16.50
C ALA A 53 -5.32 -36.53 -17.61
N ALA A 54 -4.85 -35.96 -18.72
CA ALA A 54 -4.27 -36.71 -19.83
C ALA A 54 -2.79 -37.13 -19.61
N ARG A 55 -2.11 -36.64 -18.56
CA ARG A 55 -0.67 -36.88 -18.33
C ARG A 55 -0.34 -37.81 -17.15
N ALA A 56 -1.34 -38.48 -16.57
CA ALA A 56 -1.15 -39.49 -15.51
C ALA A 56 -0.22 -40.67 -15.91
N ILE A 57 0.13 -40.78 -17.21
CA ILE A 57 1.00 -41.82 -17.79
C ILE A 57 2.48 -41.37 -17.86
N ALA A 58 2.78 -40.08 -17.73
CA ALA A 58 4.16 -39.57 -17.78
C ALA A 58 4.94 -39.92 -16.50
N ALA A 59 6.23 -40.21 -16.64
CA ALA A 59 7.11 -40.50 -15.52
C ALA A 59 7.14 -39.31 -14.54
N GLN A 60 6.87 -39.61 -13.27
CA GLN A 60 6.93 -38.62 -12.20
C GLN A 60 8.39 -38.46 -11.77
N GLU A 61 8.88 -37.23 -11.76
CA GLU A 61 10.21 -36.89 -11.26
C GLU A 61 10.11 -36.13 -9.94
N THR A 62 11.13 -36.27 -9.10
CA THR A 62 11.25 -35.52 -7.85
C THR A 62 12.34 -34.48 -7.99
N LEU A 63 11.98 -33.20 -7.86
CA LEU A 63 12.90 -32.08 -7.86
C LEU A 63 13.12 -31.59 -6.42
N ALA A 64 14.38 -31.44 -6.04
CA ALA A 64 14.78 -30.75 -4.82
C ALA A 64 14.79 -29.23 -5.04
N LEU A 65 14.13 -28.49 -4.18
CA LEU A 65 14.05 -27.03 -4.18
C LEU A 65 14.89 -26.48 -3.02
N GLY A 66 15.76 -25.52 -3.33
CA GLY A 66 16.41 -24.71 -2.31
C GLY A 66 15.42 -23.71 -1.73
N ASP A 67 15.58 -23.29 -0.47
CA ASP A 67 14.66 -22.35 0.18
C ASP A 67 14.51 -21.01 -0.58
N GLY A 68 15.56 -20.59 -1.29
CA GLY A 68 15.59 -19.38 -2.13
C GLY A 68 15.08 -19.55 -3.55
N ASP A 69 14.67 -20.76 -3.96
CA ASP A 69 14.02 -20.96 -5.25
C ASP A 69 12.64 -20.30 -5.27
N LEU A 70 12.31 -19.68 -6.40
CA LEU A 70 11.01 -19.04 -6.60
C LEU A 70 10.08 -20.01 -7.31
N ILE A 71 8.85 -20.12 -6.82
CA ILE A 71 7.78 -20.89 -7.44
C ILE A 71 6.83 -19.92 -8.14
N GLU A 72 6.70 -20.05 -9.46
CA GLU A 72 5.72 -19.35 -10.28
C GLU A 72 4.56 -20.30 -10.57
N ILE A 73 3.34 -19.90 -10.18
CA ILE A 73 2.13 -20.70 -10.42
C ILE A 73 1.19 -19.88 -11.29
N GLU A 74 0.94 -20.39 -12.49
CA GLU A 74 -0.06 -19.87 -13.41
C GLU A 74 -1.33 -20.71 -13.28
N PHE A 75 -2.47 -20.04 -13.14
CA PHE A 75 -3.80 -20.66 -13.08
C PHE A 75 -4.52 -20.56 -14.43
N GLU A 76 -5.58 -21.35 -14.63
CA GLU A 76 -6.32 -21.38 -15.92
C GLU A 76 -6.91 -20.03 -16.35
N ASP A 77 -7.24 -19.17 -15.38
CA ASP A 77 -7.74 -17.83 -15.63
C ASP A 77 -6.61 -16.85 -16.05
N ASN A 78 -5.35 -17.30 -16.06
CA ASN A 78 -4.12 -16.55 -16.30
C ASN A 78 -3.61 -15.72 -15.11
N ILE A 79 -4.18 -15.89 -13.91
CA ILE A 79 -3.57 -15.31 -12.69
C ILE A 79 -2.21 -15.98 -12.52
N THR A 80 -1.18 -15.18 -12.26
CA THR A 80 0.17 -15.69 -11.97
C THR A 80 0.58 -15.22 -10.59
N VAL A 81 0.96 -16.17 -9.73
CA VAL A 81 1.45 -15.89 -8.38
C VAL A 81 2.89 -16.38 -8.25
N TRP A 82 3.69 -15.62 -7.50
CA TRP A 82 5.07 -15.94 -7.18
C TRP A 82 5.23 -16.04 -5.67
N MET A 83 5.98 -17.02 -5.20
CA MET A 83 6.35 -17.18 -3.79
C MET A 83 7.64 -17.98 -3.64
N THR A 84 8.31 -17.89 -2.50
CA THR A 84 9.49 -18.73 -2.22
C THR A 84 9.09 -20.18 -1.99
N ALA A 85 10.02 -21.10 -2.24
CA ALA A 85 9.87 -22.51 -1.88
C ALA A 85 9.55 -22.69 -0.38
N GLU A 86 10.18 -21.89 0.48
CA GLU A 86 9.90 -21.87 1.92
C GLU A 86 8.43 -21.52 2.22
N GLU A 87 7.89 -20.48 1.58
CA GLU A 87 6.50 -20.05 1.75
C GLU A 87 5.52 -21.09 1.20
N TYR A 88 5.81 -21.65 0.03
CA TYR A 88 4.99 -22.73 -0.54
C TYR A 88 4.90 -23.91 0.43
N ARG A 89 6.04 -24.32 1.01
CA ARG A 89 6.09 -25.36 2.04
C ARG A 89 5.23 -24.96 3.25
N ALA A 90 5.39 -23.75 3.78
CA ALA A 90 4.64 -23.31 4.96
C ALA A 90 3.12 -23.28 4.72
N ARG A 91 2.67 -22.92 3.51
CA ARG A 91 1.24 -22.81 3.17
C ARG A 91 0.60 -24.14 2.79
N PHE A 92 1.31 -24.98 2.03
CA PHE A 92 0.69 -26.15 1.37
C PHE A 92 1.20 -27.50 1.88
N ALA A 93 2.31 -27.55 2.62
CA ALA A 93 2.87 -28.81 3.13
C ALA A 93 2.33 -29.22 4.52
N SER A 94 1.68 -28.31 5.26
CA SER A 94 1.26 -28.51 6.66
C SER A 94 0.14 -29.55 6.86
N GLY A 95 -0.48 -30.06 5.80
CA GLY A 95 -1.46 -31.16 5.83
C GLY A 95 -0.93 -32.53 5.40
N ALA A 96 0.31 -32.63 4.90
CA ALA A 96 0.87 -33.86 4.35
C ALA A 96 1.46 -34.82 5.40
N SER A 97 1.49 -34.41 6.68
CA SER A 97 2.20 -35.09 7.77
C SER A 97 1.44 -36.23 8.46
N ARG A 98 0.31 -36.71 7.92
CA ARG A 98 -0.36 -37.91 8.45
C ARG A 98 0.31 -39.23 8.03
N ASP A 99 1.14 -39.23 7.00
CA ASP A 99 1.99 -40.37 6.64
C ASP A 99 3.45 -40.04 6.96
N GLY A 100 3.88 -40.42 8.16
CA GLY A 100 5.16 -40.06 8.76
C GLY A 100 6.39 -40.61 8.04
N SER A 101 6.88 -39.90 7.03
CA SER A 101 8.28 -39.98 6.60
C SER A 101 8.84 -38.58 6.37
N ALA A 102 10.05 -38.33 6.89
CA ALA A 102 10.81 -37.10 6.71
C ALA A 102 11.35 -36.90 5.27
N ASP A 103 10.83 -37.68 4.31
CA ASP A 103 11.34 -37.83 2.93
C ASP A 103 10.21 -37.65 1.88
N SER A 104 9.05 -37.14 2.29
CA SER A 104 7.86 -37.04 1.44
C SER A 104 7.96 -35.87 0.45
N ALA A 105 8.22 -36.18 -0.81
CA ALA A 105 8.10 -35.23 -1.90
C ALA A 105 6.63 -34.81 -2.09
N LEU A 106 6.35 -33.51 -2.08
CA LEU A 106 5.01 -32.96 -2.27
C LEU A 106 4.58 -33.11 -3.73
N PRO A 107 3.42 -33.73 -4.02
CA PRO A 107 2.92 -33.78 -5.38
C PRO A 107 2.60 -32.37 -5.90
N VAL A 108 2.87 -32.12 -7.18
CA VAL A 108 2.37 -30.93 -7.89
C VAL A 108 0.85 -31.02 -7.95
N PRO A 109 0.10 -30.09 -7.35
CA PRO A 109 -1.34 -30.17 -7.27
C PRO A 109 -2.00 -29.75 -8.59
N GLU A 110 -3.04 -30.48 -9.00
CA GLU A 110 -3.96 -30.04 -10.08
C GLU A 110 -4.78 -28.82 -9.68
N MET A 111 -5.05 -28.69 -8.38
CA MET A 111 -5.84 -27.62 -7.82
C MET A 111 -5.25 -27.18 -6.48
N LEU A 112 -5.08 -25.88 -6.30
CA LEU A 112 -4.64 -25.29 -5.03
C LEU A 112 -5.80 -24.61 -4.32
N ASN A 113 -5.89 -24.84 -3.01
CA ASN A 113 -6.76 -24.06 -2.15
C ASN A 113 -6.01 -22.80 -1.74
N VAL A 114 -6.35 -21.70 -2.39
CA VAL A 114 -5.62 -20.42 -2.30
C VAL A 114 -6.19 -19.53 -1.18
N LEU A 115 -6.84 -20.13 -0.18
CA LEU A 115 -7.46 -19.39 0.93
C LEU A 115 -6.39 -18.80 1.86
N PRO A 116 -6.68 -17.67 2.53
CA PRO A 116 -5.81 -17.10 3.56
C PRO A 116 -5.58 -18.11 4.70
N GLN A 117 -4.39 -18.08 5.32
CA GLN A 117 -4.13 -18.93 6.48
C GLN A 117 -5.19 -18.70 7.58
N GLY A 118 -5.93 -19.76 7.93
CA GLY A 118 -6.94 -19.73 9.00
C GLY A 118 -8.40 -19.55 8.56
N MET A 119 -8.70 -19.37 7.26
CA MET A 119 -10.07 -19.44 6.75
C MET A 119 -10.41 -20.85 6.23
N GLN A 120 -11.50 -21.43 6.73
CA GLN A 120 -12.16 -22.58 6.10
C GLN A 120 -13.38 -22.09 5.33
N ALA A 121 -13.41 -22.29 4.01
CA ALA A 121 -14.61 -22.02 3.21
C ALA A 121 -15.62 -23.17 3.35
N ARG A 122 -16.93 -22.84 3.34
CA ARG A 122 -17.99 -23.83 3.08
C ARG A 122 -18.06 -24.10 1.58
N GLY A 123 -17.16 -24.93 1.06
CA GLY A 123 -17.09 -25.37 -0.34
C GLY A 123 -15.69 -25.21 -0.95
N PRO A 124 -15.33 -25.97 -2.01
CA PRO A 124 -14.00 -25.94 -2.59
C PRO A 124 -13.82 -24.68 -3.46
N ILE A 125 -13.19 -23.63 -2.91
CA ILE A 125 -12.64 -22.53 -3.72
C ILE A 125 -11.22 -22.92 -4.12
N GLY A 126 -11.11 -23.94 -4.96
CA GLY A 126 -9.84 -24.41 -5.49
C GLY A 126 -9.55 -23.77 -6.85
N TRP A 127 -8.30 -23.38 -7.09
CA TRP A 127 -7.86 -22.79 -8.36
C TRP A 127 -7.11 -23.85 -9.15
N VAL A 128 -7.54 -24.08 -10.39
CA VAL A 128 -6.93 -25.06 -11.28
C VAL A 128 -5.57 -24.54 -11.73
N VAL A 129 -4.53 -25.29 -11.41
CA VAL A 129 -3.15 -24.95 -11.77
C VAL A 129 -2.96 -25.28 -13.25
N LYS A 130 -2.62 -24.27 -14.04
CA LYS A 130 -2.29 -24.41 -15.47
C LYS A 130 -0.81 -24.78 -15.64
N SER A 131 0.07 -24.13 -14.89
CA SER A 131 1.49 -24.47 -14.85
C SER A 131 2.12 -24.07 -13.52
N LEU A 132 3.09 -24.85 -13.04
CA LEU A 132 3.94 -24.54 -11.90
C LEU A 132 5.40 -24.61 -12.35
N LYS A 133 6.13 -23.50 -12.24
CA LYS A 133 7.55 -23.44 -12.58
C LYS A 133 8.39 -23.24 -11.32
N VAL A 134 9.48 -23.98 -11.24
CA VAL A 134 10.53 -23.77 -10.24
C VAL A 134 11.63 -22.96 -10.90
N ILE A 135 11.91 -21.79 -10.35
CA ILE A 135 12.82 -20.80 -10.91
C ILE A 135 14.03 -20.69 -9.99
N GLY A 136 15.20 -21.02 -10.54
CA GLY A 136 16.48 -20.70 -9.94
C GLY A 136 16.89 -19.29 -10.32
N ILE A 137 17.26 -18.50 -9.33
CA ILE A 137 17.82 -17.16 -9.51
C ILE A 137 19.28 -17.25 -9.05
N ASP A 138 20.22 -16.62 -9.75
CA ASP A 138 21.59 -16.42 -9.29
C ASP A 138 21.95 -14.94 -9.42
N LEU A 139 22.37 -14.34 -8.30
CA LEU A 139 22.72 -12.92 -8.19
C LEU A 139 24.17 -12.63 -8.56
N HIS A 140 24.97 -13.66 -8.86
CA HIS A 140 26.39 -13.53 -9.19
C HIS A 140 27.18 -12.72 -8.15
N GLY A 141 26.79 -12.82 -6.87
CA GLY A 141 27.42 -12.12 -5.74
C GLY A 141 27.05 -10.63 -5.59
N LEU A 142 26.06 -10.12 -6.34
CA LEU A 142 25.52 -8.77 -6.13
C LEU A 142 24.58 -8.74 -4.92
N THR A 143 24.55 -7.59 -4.23
CA THR A 143 23.55 -7.30 -3.19
C THR A 143 22.35 -6.56 -3.78
N ALA A 144 21.21 -6.63 -3.11
CA ALA A 144 19.94 -6.03 -3.50
C ALA A 144 20.05 -4.52 -3.66
N ALA A 145 20.83 -3.86 -2.81
CA ALA A 145 21.11 -2.42 -2.94
C ALA A 145 21.91 -2.08 -4.20
N LYS A 146 22.89 -2.92 -4.58
CA LYS A 146 23.65 -2.73 -5.83
C LYS A 146 22.78 -3.02 -7.05
N LEU A 147 21.93 -4.04 -6.98
CA LEU A 147 21.03 -4.35 -8.08
C LEU A 147 19.95 -3.29 -8.24
N ALA A 148 19.36 -2.80 -7.15
CA ALA A 148 18.43 -1.66 -7.15
C ALA A 148 19.02 -0.49 -7.93
N ARG A 149 20.24 -0.06 -7.57
CA ARG A 149 20.94 1.03 -8.29
C ARG A 149 21.11 0.73 -9.77
N LYS A 150 21.53 -0.48 -10.15
CA LYS A 150 21.72 -0.84 -11.56
C LYS A 150 20.41 -0.81 -12.36
N VAL A 151 19.31 -1.31 -11.78
CA VAL A 151 17.98 -1.27 -12.40
C VAL A 151 17.48 0.17 -12.53
N GLU A 152 17.73 1.01 -11.53
CA GLU A 152 17.33 2.41 -11.51
C GLU A 152 18.16 3.28 -12.48
N ASP A 153 19.44 2.97 -12.65
CA ASP A 153 20.36 3.66 -13.56
C ASP A 153 20.24 3.19 -15.02
N LYS A 154 19.35 2.22 -15.31
CA LYS A 154 19.15 1.69 -16.66
C LYS A 154 18.60 2.76 -17.61
N VAL A 155 19.30 2.94 -18.73
CA VAL A 155 18.93 3.86 -19.81
C VAL A 155 18.28 3.09 -20.95
N GLN A 156 17.08 3.52 -21.36
CA GLN A 156 16.30 2.94 -22.46
C GLN A 156 15.75 4.05 -23.37
N GLY A 157 16.65 4.75 -24.05
CA GLY A 157 16.32 5.84 -24.98
C GLY A 157 15.61 7.03 -24.31
N ASP A 158 14.87 7.79 -25.11
CA ASP A 158 14.22 9.04 -24.66
C ASP A 158 13.10 8.81 -23.64
N ARG A 159 12.52 7.60 -23.57
CA ARG A 159 11.44 7.29 -22.60
C ARG A 159 11.97 7.10 -21.18
N ARG A 160 13.21 6.62 -21.05
CA ARG A 160 13.87 6.36 -19.77
C ARG A 160 15.37 6.70 -19.90
N PRO A 161 15.75 7.98 -19.86
CA PRO A 161 17.13 8.42 -20.03
C PRO A 161 18.03 8.17 -18.80
N GLY A 162 17.50 7.56 -17.73
CA GLY A 162 18.14 7.41 -16.43
C GLY A 162 17.95 8.62 -15.51
N PRO A 163 18.44 8.57 -14.25
CA PRO A 163 18.19 9.62 -13.27
C PRO A 163 18.63 11.02 -13.74
N GLY A 164 17.81 12.03 -13.45
CA GLY A 164 18.07 13.41 -13.86
C GLY A 164 16.79 14.25 -13.96
N PHE A 165 16.98 15.47 -14.46
CA PHE A 165 15.91 16.44 -14.63
C PHE A 165 15.70 16.76 -16.11
N TYR A 166 14.46 16.60 -16.57
CA TYR A 166 14.14 16.58 -17.99
C TYR A 166 12.91 17.41 -18.31
N ARG A 167 12.84 17.93 -19.53
CA ARG A 167 11.60 18.50 -20.09
C ARG A 167 10.82 17.42 -20.81
N CYS A 168 9.50 17.39 -20.63
CA CYS A 168 8.63 16.43 -21.30
C CYS A 168 8.27 16.91 -22.71
N ARG A 169 8.39 16.04 -23.72
CA ARG A 169 7.82 16.27 -25.05
C ARG A 169 6.31 16.08 -25.00
N LEU A 170 5.51 17.12 -25.18
CA LEU A 170 4.04 17.10 -25.02
C LEU A 170 3.31 16.86 -26.34
N GLU A 171 3.62 15.75 -27.00
CA GLU A 171 3.02 15.32 -28.26
C GLU A 171 2.33 13.97 -28.09
N THR A 172 1.07 13.86 -28.52
CA THR A 172 0.29 12.62 -28.42
C THR A 172 1.01 11.46 -29.12
N ASN A 173 1.07 10.30 -28.46
CA ASN A 173 1.79 9.08 -28.85
C ASN A 173 3.31 9.25 -29.05
N ALA A 174 3.89 10.36 -28.60
CA ALA A 174 5.30 10.67 -28.76
C ALA A 174 5.93 11.13 -27.43
N PHE A 175 5.70 10.37 -26.35
CA PHE A 175 6.37 10.61 -25.07
C PHE A 175 7.90 10.54 -25.25
N GLY A 176 8.59 11.49 -24.63
CA GLY A 176 10.04 11.51 -24.53
C GLY A 176 10.51 12.58 -23.54
N LEU A 177 11.65 12.31 -22.93
CA LEU A 177 12.31 13.18 -21.96
C LEU A 177 13.55 13.81 -22.60
N GLN A 178 13.55 15.13 -22.68
CA GLN A 178 14.65 15.91 -23.23
C GLN A 178 15.51 16.46 -22.09
N LYS A 179 16.82 16.18 -22.13
CA LYS A 179 17.76 16.72 -21.16
C LYS A 179 17.78 18.24 -21.26
N LEU A 180 17.79 18.91 -20.11
CA LEU A 180 17.83 20.36 -20.07
C LEU A 180 19.17 20.90 -20.57
N GLY A 181 19.10 21.89 -21.47
CA GLY A 181 20.25 22.69 -21.90
C GLY A 181 20.53 23.86 -20.95
N ARG A 182 21.54 24.69 -21.27
CA ARG A 182 21.86 25.94 -20.55
C ARG A 182 20.96 27.10 -20.98
N GLU A 183 19.67 26.86 -21.13
CA GLU A 183 18.74 27.88 -21.62
C GLU A 183 18.22 28.74 -20.47
N ASN A 184 17.91 30.01 -20.77
CA ASN A 184 17.17 30.86 -19.84
C ASN A 184 15.73 30.37 -19.79
N PHE A 185 15.35 29.71 -18.70
CA PHE A 185 13.99 29.25 -18.49
C PHE A 185 13.04 30.45 -18.36
N ALA A 186 12.19 30.65 -19.38
CA ALA A 186 11.13 31.64 -19.37
C ALA A 186 9.84 30.99 -18.85
N GLY A 187 9.35 31.46 -17.71
CA GLY A 187 8.08 31.00 -17.16
C GLY A 187 7.93 31.32 -15.67
N GLU A 188 6.81 31.91 -15.30
CA GLU A 188 6.45 32.16 -13.90
C GLU A 188 5.87 30.90 -13.23
N ARG A 189 5.48 29.89 -14.02
CA ARG A 189 4.86 28.64 -13.56
C ARG A 189 5.32 27.43 -14.38
N ILE A 190 5.64 26.35 -13.69
CA ILE A 190 6.00 25.05 -14.28
C ILE A 190 5.15 23.93 -13.69
N LEU A 191 5.02 22.83 -14.43
CA LEU A 191 4.50 21.56 -13.92
C LEU A 191 5.65 20.57 -13.76
N LEU A 192 5.72 19.90 -12.61
CA LEU A 192 6.72 18.88 -12.31
C LEU A 192 6.06 17.53 -12.03
N LEU A 193 6.50 16.50 -12.74
CA LEU A 193 6.08 15.10 -12.59
C LEU A 193 7.05 14.33 -11.69
N LEU A 194 6.53 13.66 -10.67
CA LEU A 194 7.26 12.84 -9.70
C LEU A 194 6.76 11.39 -9.73
N HIS A 195 7.54 10.48 -10.32
CA HIS A 195 7.13 9.08 -10.46
C HIS A 195 7.24 8.28 -9.15
N GLY A 196 6.68 7.07 -9.17
CA GLY A 196 6.61 6.15 -8.03
C GLY A 196 7.78 5.17 -7.90
N THR A 197 7.66 4.27 -6.92
CA THR A 197 8.66 3.24 -6.59
C THR A 197 8.94 2.31 -7.75
N ALA A 198 10.23 2.06 -7.99
CA ALA A 198 10.75 1.19 -9.06
C ALA A 198 10.24 1.57 -10.46
N SER A 199 9.75 2.79 -10.65
CA SER A 199 9.14 3.26 -11.91
C SER A 199 10.05 4.28 -12.62
N SER A 200 9.50 4.88 -13.67
CA SER A 200 10.01 6.06 -14.38
C SER A 200 8.84 7.00 -14.68
N THR A 201 9.11 8.18 -15.20
CA THR A 201 8.05 9.08 -15.67
C THR A 201 7.20 8.42 -16.76
N TRP A 202 7.82 7.65 -17.66
CA TRP A 202 7.10 6.85 -18.64
C TRP A 202 6.19 5.82 -17.97
N GLY A 203 6.73 5.02 -17.05
CA GLY A 203 5.97 3.96 -16.37
C GLY A 203 4.81 4.49 -15.53
N SER A 204 4.96 5.66 -14.90
CA SER A 204 3.91 6.25 -14.06
C SER A 204 2.90 7.10 -14.84
N PHE A 205 3.34 7.90 -15.82
CA PHE A 205 2.49 8.91 -16.47
C PHE A 205 2.24 8.68 -17.96
N GLY A 206 2.89 7.67 -18.57
CA GLY A 206 2.91 7.45 -20.02
C GLY A 206 1.52 7.35 -20.67
N ASP A 207 0.52 6.85 -19.94
CA ASP A 207 -0.84 6.76 -20.45
C ASP A 207 -1.50 8.12 -20.72
N LEU A 208 -1.06 9.21 -20.07
CA LEU A 208 -1.48 10.58 -20.41
C LEU A 208 -1.08 10.98 -21.84
N TRP A 209 -0.08 10.32 -22.42
CA TRP A 209 0.36 10.54 -23.80
C TRP A 209 -0.41 9.72 -24.82
N SER A 210 -1.29 8.82 -24.40
CA SER A 210 -2.09 8.01 -25.32
C SER A 210 -3.04 8.86 -26.16
N GLU A 211 -3.42 8.32 -27.32
CA GLU A 211 -4.47 8.88 -28.17
C GLU A 211 -5.76 9.19 -27.39
N ALA A 212 -6.15 8.29 -26.49
CA ALA A 212 -7.35 8.41 -25.68
C ALA A 212 -7.31 9.61 -24.73
N ARG A 213 -6.11 10.09 -24.33
CA ARG A 213 -5.89 11.20 -23.39
C ARG A 213 -5.39 12.49 -24.07
N ARG A 214 -5.48 12.57 -25.41
CA ARG A 214 -5.05 13.74 -26.20
C ARG A 214 -5.62 15.07 -25.68
N GLY A 215 -6.90 15.09 -25.29
CA GLY A 215 -7.58 16.30 -24.84
C GLY A 215 -6.96 16.84 -23.56
N GLU A 216 -6.71 15.95 -22.60
CA GLU A 216 -6.10 16.23 -21.31
C GLU A 216 -4.65 16.73 -21.47
N LEU A 217 -3.84 16.03 -22.28
CA LEU A 217 -2.45 16.43 -22.57
C LEU A 217 -2.38 17.82 -23.23
N ASN A 218 -3.28 18.09 -24.18
CA ASN A 218 -3.34 19.40 -24.85
C ASN A 218 -3.67 20.54 -23.89
N GLN A 219 -4.58 20.32 -22.94
CA GLN A 219 -4.92 21.31 -21.92
C GLN A 219 -3.73 21.59 -20.98
N ILE A 220 -3.01 20.55 -20.54
CA ILE A 220 -1.78 20.71 -19.76
C ILE A 220 -0.75 21.52 -20.54
N ARG A 221 -0.51 21.16 -21.81
CA ARG A 221 0.44 21.87 -22.69
C ARG A 221 0.08 23.34 -22.85
N GLN A 222 -1.20 23.66 -23.06
CA GLN A 222 -1.67 25.04 -23.21
C GLN A 222 -1.53 25.84 -21.92
N TYR A 223 -1.95 25.28 -20.78
CA TYR A 223 -1.93 25.98 -19.50
C TYR A 223 -0.50 26.29 -19.03
N TYR A 224 0.39 25.31 -19.12
CA TYR A 224 1.79 25.47 -18.71
C TYR A 224 2.70 26.00 -19.84
N GLN A 225 2.15 26.32 -21.02
CA GLN A 225 2.92 26.81 -22.17
C GLN A 225 4.10 25.89 -22.55
N GLY A 226 3.92 24.58 -22.36
CA GLY A 226 4.96 23.57 -22.58
C GLY A 226 6.05 23.50 -21.50
N ASN A 227 5.92 24.18 -20.37
CA ASN A 227 6.82 24.11 -19.21
C ASN A 227 6.44 22.93 -18.29
N VAL A 228 6.52 21.71 -18.83
CA VAL A 228 6.30 20.47 -18.09
C VAL A 228 7.61 19.70 -17.99
N TYR A 229 7.99 19.38 -16.76
CA TYR A 229 9.26 18.76 -16.41
C TYR A 229 9.03 17.47 -15.64
N ALA A 230 10.05 16.61 -15.66
CA ALA A 230 10.05 15.33 -14.98
C ALA A 230 11.36 15.14 -14.22
N PHE A 231 11.25 14.54 -13.03
CA PHE A 231 12.40 14.15 -12.23
C PHE A 231 12.51 12.64 -12.18
N GLU A 232 13.44 12.09 -12.98
CA GLU A 232 13.84 10.69 -12.92
C GLU A 232 14.77 10.52 -11.73
N HIS A 233 14.38 9.69 -10.75
CA HIS A 233 15.14 9.54 -9.52
C HIS A 233 15.14 8.10 -9.01
N ARG A 234 16.13 7.77 -8.18
CA ARG A 234 16.22 6.47 -7.55
C ARG A 234 15.21 6.40 -6.41
N THR A 235 14.33 5.40 -6.45
CA THR A 235 13.19 5.24 -5.55
C THR A 235 13.26 4.01 -4.65
N LEU A 236 14.20 3.11 -4.90
CA LEU A 236 14.51 1.90 -4.14
C LEU A 236 15.78 2.12 -3.30
N SER A 237 16.86 2.59 -3.93
CA SER A 237 18.18 2.71 -3.29
C SER A 237 18.42 4.02 -2.54
N GLU A 238 17.55 5.01 -2.72
CA GLU A 238 17.63 6.34 -2.09
C GLU A 238 16.31 6.64 -1.38
N SER A 239 16.36 7.41 -0.28
CA SER A 239 15.17 7.81 0.46
C SER A 239 14.47 9.02 -0.19
N PRO A 240 13.18 9.28 0.09
CA PRO A 240 12.49 10.47 -0.40
C PRO A 240 13.16 11.78 0.03
N ILE A 241 13.90 11.77 1.14
CA ILE A 241 14.65 12.92 1.65
C ILE A 241 15.83 13.24 0.73
N GLU A 242 16.58 12.22 0.32
CA GLU A 242 17.67 12.38 -0.65
C GLU A 242 17.14 12.87 -2.00
N ASN A 243 16.04 12.28 -2.49
CA ASN A 243 15.41 12.71 -3.74
C ASN A 243 14.91 14.16 -3.66
N ALA A 244 14.30 14.57 -2.54
CA ALA A 244 13.85 15.94 -2.33
C ALA A 244 15.03 16.92 -2.32
N ARG A 245 16.14 16.56 -1.67
CA ARG A 245 17.37 17.38 -1.65
C ARG A 245 17.88 17.62 -3.07
N ASP A 246 18.04 16.56 -3.84
CA ASP A 246 18.57 16.64 -5.21
C ASP A 246 17.64 17.45 -6.11
N LEU A 247 16.33 17.30 -5.92
CA LEU A 247 15.34 18.06 -6.66
C LEU A 247 15.38 19.57 -6.36
N VAL A 248 15.62 19.97 -5.10
CA VAL A 248 15.77 21.39 -4.76
C VAL A 248 16.97 22.00 -5.49
N ASP A 249 18.10 21.29 -5.56
CA ASP A 249 19.28 21.73 -6.30
C ASP A 249 18.98 21.86 -7.80
N LEU A 250 18.20 20.93 -8.36
CA LEU A 250 17.78 20.96 -9.76
C LEU A 250 16.81 22.11 -10.06
N LEU A 251 15.94 22.48 -9.11
CA LEU A 251 15.00 23.60 -9.27
C LEU A 251 15.68 24.97 -9.20
N ALA A 252 16.91 25.05 -8.68
CA ALA A 252 17.67 26.31 -8.59
C ALA A 252 18.03 26.91 -9.96
N VAL A 253 17.89 26.15 -11.06
CA VAL A 253 18.11 26.65 -12.43
C VAL A 253 17.03 27.61 -12.92
N PHE A 254 15.85 27.61 -12.28
CA PHE A 254 14.73 28.47 -12.67
C PHE A 254 14.84 29.88 -12.04
N PRO A 255 14.20 30.89 -12.65
CA PRO A 255 14.17 32.24 -12.09
C PRO A 255 13.60 32.30 -10.66
N GLN A 256 14.06 33.28 -9.88
CA GLN A 256 13.54 33.52 -8.54
C GLN A 256 12.02 33.73 -8.57
N GLY A 257 11.31 33.10 -7.63
CA GLY A 257 9.86 33.24 -7.50
C GLY A 257 9.03 32.35 -8.43
N VAL A 258 9.65 31.44 -9.20
CA VAL A 258 8.91 30.47 -10.03
C VAL A 258 7.90 29.69 -9.18
N THR A 259 6.69 29.53 -9.70
CA THR A 259 5.65 28.69 -9.11
C THR A 259 5.77 27.27 -9.66
N VAL A 260 5.99 26.30 -8.80
CA VAL A 260 6.08 24.89 -9.16
C VAL A 260 4.76 24.23 -8.78
N ASP A 261 4.01 23.76 -9.78
CA ASP A 261 2.91 22.83 -9.58
C ASP A 261 3.45 21.40 -9.66
N LEU A 262 2.99 20.53 -8.77
CA LEU A 262 3.46 19.16 -8.62
C LEU A 262 2.36 18.18 -9.01
N VAL A 263 2.71 17.15 -9.77
CA VAL A 263 1.91 15.94 -9.93
C VAL A 263 2.78 14.77 -9.54
N SER A 264 2.32 13.97 -8.59
CA SER A 264 3.06 12.79 -8.15
C SER A 264 2.23 11.54 -8.24
N HIS A 265 2.93 10.42 -8.38
CA HIS A 265 2.36 9.09 -8.29
C HIS A 265 3.07 8.29 -7.19
N SER A 266 2.29 7.58 -6.36
CA SER A 266 2.82 6.66 -5.36
C SER A 266 3.85 7.34 -4.43
N ARG A 267 4.99 6.70 -4.16
CA ARG A 267 6.11 7.24 -3.34
C ARG A 267 6.57 8.64 -3.74
N GLY A 268 6.46 9.03 -5.02
CA GLY A 268 6.80 10.38 -5.46
C GLY A 268 6.02 11.47 -4.71
N GLY A 269 4.86 11.12 -4.14
CA GLY A 269 4.10 12.02 -3.28
C GLY A 269 4.81 12.38 -1.97
N LEU A 270 5.64 11.50 -1.41
CA LEU A 270 6.46 11.78 -0.23
C LEU A 270 7.54 12.81 -0.54
N VAL A 271 8.15 12.74 -1.72
CA VAL A 271 9.10 13.76 -2.22
C VAL A 271 8.40 15.11 -2.35
N GLY A 272 7.18 15.13 -2.90
CA GLY A 272 6.36 16.34 -2.99
C GLY A 272 5.99 16.96 -1.64
N GLU A 273 5.61 16.15 -0.64
CA GLU A 273 5.34 16.65 0.72
C GLU A 273 6.57 17.30 1.37
N LEU A 274 7.75 16.70 1.18
CA LEU A 274 9.01 17.27 1.68
C LEU A 274 9.35 18.59 0.99
N LEU A 275 9.11 18.72 -0.32
CA LEU A 275 9.27 19.98 -1.05
C LEU A 275 8.33 21.07 -0.54
N CYS A 276 7.09 20.72 -0.16
CA CYS A 276 6.12 21.68 0.39
C CYS A 276 6.59 22.36 1.68
N ARG A 277 7.57 21.78 2.40
CA ARG A 277 8.19 22.40 3.58
C ARG A 277 8.88 23.74 3.25
N VAL A 278 9.16 24.05 1.99
CA VAL A 278 9.63 25.39 1.58
C VAL A 278 8.69 26.51 2.04
N ALA A 279 7.40 26.21 2.19
CA ALA A 279 6.38 27.19 2.58
C ALA A 279 6.42 27.57 4.07
N THR A 280 7.09 26.78 4.92
CA THR A 280 7.19 27.08 6.36
C THR A 280 8.32 28.06 6.68
N ILE A 281 9.18 28.34 5.70
CA ILE A 281 10.29 29.27 5.86
C ILE A 281 9.74 30.69 5.89
N ALA A 282 9.97 31.40 7.00
CA ALA A 282 9.57 32.79 7.10
C ALA A 282 10.46 33.63 6.18
N ARG A 283 9.83 34.34 5.24
CA ARG A 283 10.51 35.37 4.44
C ARG A 283 10.19 36.73 5.05
N GLU A 284 11.18 37.62 5.12
CA GLU A 284 11.14 38.92 5.82
C GLU A 284 9.87 39.77 5.50
N ASN A 285 9.25 39.56 4.34
CA ASN A 285 8.07 40.30 3.90
C ASN A 285 6.73 39.83 4.49
N ASN A 286 6.66 38.68 5.19
CA ASN A 286 5.37 38.12 5.65
C ASN A 286 5.16 38.19 7.18
N SER A 287 6.21 38.28 8.00
CA SER A 287 6.11 38.38 9.47
C SER A 287 7.45 38.85 10.06
N PRO A 288 7.64 40.16 10.29
CA PRO A 288 8.87 40.67 10.91
C PRO A 288 9.06 40.08 12.32
N GLY A 289 10.10 39.28 12.52
CA GLY A 289 10.48 38.74 13.84
C GLY A 289 10.20 37.25 14.09
N GLN A 290 9.60 36.52 13.15
CA GLN A 290 9.56 35.05 13.19
C GLN A 290 10.62 34.44 12.27
N ILE A 291 11.48 33.57 12.81
CA ILE A 291 12.40 32.73 12.03
C ILE A 291 11.65 31.41 11.76
N GLY A 292 11.05 31.28 10.59
CA GLY A 292 10.46 30.01 10.16
C GLY A 292 11.54 29.16 9.51
N SER A 293 11.69 27.90 9.95
CA SER A 293 12.59 26.92 9.34
C SER A 293 11.81 25.89 8.54
N ALA A 294 12.47 25.25 7.57
CA ALA A 294 11.86 24.13 6.84
C ALA A 294 11.60 22.94 7.77
N PHE A 295 12.50 22.68 8.72
CA PHE A 295 12.42 21.59 9.72
C PHE A 295 12.88 22.08 11.09
N ASP A 296 12.31 21.52 12.16
CA ASP A 296 12.62 21.84 13.56
C ASP A 296 13.30 20.68 14.31
N GLU A 297 13.66 20.90 15.57
CA GLU A 297 14.29 19.87 16.42
C GLU A 297 13.45 18.60 16.58
N GLN A 298 12.11 18.70 16.53
CA GLN A 298 11.21 17.56 16.67
C GLN A 298 11.23 16.71 15.39
N ASP A 299 11.31 17.34 14.22
CA ASP A 299 11.51 16.64 12.94
C ASP A 299 12.82 15.82 12.96
N PHE A 300 13.93 16.41 13.41
CA PHE A 300 15.21 15.71 13.50
C PHE A 300 15.19 14.58 14.53
N ALA A 301 14.48 14.76 15.65
CA ALA A 301 14.35 13.75 16.71
C ALA A 301 13.62 12.48 16.26
N LEU A 302 12.80 12.53 15.20
CA LEU A 302 12.10 11.35 14.66
C LEU A 302 13.06 10.24 14.21
N PHE A 303 14.27 10.61 13.82
CA PHE A 303 15.29 9.71 13.30
C PHE A 303 16.24 9.20 14.40
N GLY A 304 16.06 9.62 15.66
CA GLY A 304 16.85 9.18 16.82
C GLY A 304 18.37 9.19 16.59
N ASP A 305 19.12 8.40 17.38
CA ASP A 305 20.58 8.26 17.22
C ASP A 305 21.00 6.91 16.60
N ALA A 306 20.04 6.05 16.28
CA ALA A 306 20.31 4.72 15.72
C ALA A 306 21.15 4.84 14.43
N PRO A 307 22.18 3.98 14.23
CA PRO A 307 23.05 4.02 13.05
C PRO A 307 22.29 3.89 11.73
N GLU A 308 21.23 3.08 11.71
CA GLU A 308 20.36 2.87 10.54
C GLU A 308 19.68 4.14 10.02
N HIS A 309 19.50 5.16 10.88
CA HIS A 309 18.89 6.42 10.51
C HIS A 309 19.91 7.52 10.19
N ALA A 310 21.21 7.27 10.34
CA ALA A 310 22.26 8.28 10.17
C ALA A 310 22.26 8.93 8.78
N GLN A 311 22.05 8.12 7.73
CA GLN A 311 21.96 8.61 6.35
C GLN A 311 20.76 9.55 6.17
N ASN A 312 19.59 9.17 6.67
CA ASN A 312 18.38 10.01 6.59
C ASN A 312 18.54 11.30 7.39
N ARG A 313 19.19 11.27 8.57
CA ARG A 313 19.50 12.50 9.34
C ARG A 313 20.39 13.46 8.56
N ALA A 314 21.48 12.94 7.98
CA ALA A 314 22.39 13.75 7.18
C ALA A 314 21.68 14.33 5.93
N ALA A 315 20.87 13.51 5.25
CA ALA A 315 20.07 13.97 4.11
C ALA A 315 19.06 15.05 4.52
N LEU A 316 18.40 14.91 5.68
CA LEU A 316 17.43 15.89 6.18
C LEU A 316 18.09 17.22 6.53
N GLN A 317 19.28 17.19 7.15
CA GLN A 317 20.06 18.39 7.43
C GLN A 317 20.43 19.13 6.15
N LEU A 318 20.87 18.40 5.13
CA LEU A 318 21.18 19.00 3.81
C LEU A 318 19.92 19.55 3.13
N LEU A 319 18.81 18.81 3.16
CA LEU A 319 17.54 19.27 2.60
C LEU A 319 17.06 20.55 3.28
N ALA A 320 17.15 20.63 4.62
CA ALA A 320 16.79 21.83 5.38
C ALA A 320 17.58 23.05 4.88
N ALA A 321 18.91 22.92 4.81
CA ALA A 321 19.78 24.00 4.34
C ALA A 321 19.49 24.41 2.89
N ARG A 322 19.12 23.46 2.02
CA ARG A 322 18.76 23.74 0.62
C ARG A 322 17.42 24.44 0.49
N LEU A 323 16.41 24.02 1.25
CA LEU A 323 15.10 24.66 1.24
C LEU A 323 15.17 26.10 1.75
N GLU A 324 16.00 26.38 2.76
CA GLU A 324 16.22 27.75 3.28
C GLU A 324 16.77 28.71 2.22
N GLN A 325 17.55 28.19 1.27
CA GLN A 325 18.10 28.95 0.15
C GLN A 325 17.16 28.99 -1.07
N ALA A 326 16.14 28.12 -1.10
CA ALA A 326 15.26 27.96 -2.25
C ALA A 326 14.39 29.19 -2.48
N GLN A 327 14.27 29.60 -3.75
CA GLN A 327 13.52 30.80 -4.14
C GLN A 327 12.21 30.50 -4.89
N PHE A 328 11.87 29.24 -5.13
CA PHE A 328 10.60 28.84 -5.73
C PHE A 328 9.45 28.86 -4.71
N ARG A 329 8.23 28.69 -5.20
CA ARG A 329 7.00 28.50 -4.40
C ARG A 329 6.25 27.28 -4.90
N ILE A 330 5.64 26.51 -4.01
CA ILE A 330 4.72 25.45 -4.42
C ILE A 330 3.32 26.04 -4.63
N GLY A 331 2.76 25.85 -5.82
CA GLY A 331 1.42 26.33 -6.17
C GLY A 331 0.35 25.29 -5.85
N ARG A 332 0.21 24.31 -6.73
CA ARG A 332 -0.72 23.18 -6.62
C ARG A 332 0.06 21.89 -6.49
N PHE A 333 -0.45 20.97 -5.68
CA PHE A 333 0.07 19.61 -5.58
C PHE A 333 -1.07 18.62 -5.80
N VAL A 334 -1.04 17.92 -6.93
CA VAL A 334 -1.91 16.77 -7.18
C VAL A 334 -1.16 15.51 -6.81
N ARG A 335 -1.61 14.86 -5.75
CA ARG A 335 -0.97 13.67 -5.19
C ARG A 335 -1.83 12.44 -5.50
N VAL A 336 -1.33 11.56 -6.34
CA VAL A 336 -2.07 10.38 -6.83
C VAL A 336 -1.53 9.13 -6.15
N ALA A 337 -2.39 8.39 -5.45
CA ALA A 337 -2.04 7.09 -4.86
C ALA A 337 -0.81 7.05 -3.93
N CYS A 338 -0.47 8.17 -3.29
CA CYS A 338 0.70 8.23 -2.41
C CYS A 338 0.46 7.45 -1.12
N PRO A 339 1.37 6.56 -0.66
CA PRO A 339 1.27 5.93 0.65
C PRO A 339 1.66 6.91 1.76
N ALA A 340 0.91 8.01 1.91
CA ALA A 340 1.27 9.09 2.82
C ALA A 340 1.25 8.64 4.28
N LEU A 341 0.42 7.66 4.67
CA LEU A 341 0.43 7.03 6.00
C LEU A 341 1.17 5.67 6.01
N GLY A 342 1.91 5.38 4.94
CA GLY A 342 2.60 4.12 4.71
C GLY A 342 1.72 3.00 4.15
N THR A 343 2.34 1.93 3.68
CA THR A 343 1.67 0.73 3.15
C THR A 343 2.30 -0.53 3.74
N THR A 344 1.50 -1.52 4.12
CA THR A 344 2.03 -2.78 4.67
C THR A 344 2.62 -3.68 3.59
N LEU A 345 2.39 -3.37 2.31
CA LEU A 345 3.03 -4.07 1.20
C LEU A 345 4.54 -3.81 1.16
N ALA A 346 4.99 -2.65 1.66
CA ALA A 346 6.41 -2.35 1.84
C ALA A 346 7.03 -3.09 3.03
N SER A 347 6.22 -3.48 4.03
CA SER A 347 6.72 -4.11 5.26
C SER A 347 6.67 -5.64 5.25
N ARG A 348 5.80 -6.26 4.44
CA ARG A 348 5.60 -7.72 4.43
C ARG A 348 5.32 -8.26 3.03
N LYS A 349 6.28 -9.06 2.54
CA LYS A 349 6.20 -9.98 1.39
C LYS A 349 6.15 -9.32 0.00
N LEU A 350 7.33 -8.93 -0.49
CA LEU A 350 7.55 -8.40 -1.86
C LEU A 350 7.13 -9.37 -2.98
N ASP A 351 7.05 -10.66 -2.69
CA ASP A 351 6.46 -11.71 -3.51
C ASP A 351 4.95 -11.48 -3.80
N ARG A 352 4.21 -10.90 -2.85
CA ARG A 352 2.80 -10.51 -3.07
C ARG A 352 2.68 -9.32 -4.01
N TRP A 353 3.54 -8.34 -3.83
CA TRP A 353 3.62 -7.20 -4.75
C TRP A 353 3.96 -7.68 -6.17
N LEU A 354 4.94 -8.58 -6.32
CA LEU A 354 5.25 -9.22 -7.60
C LEU A 354 4.02 -9.85 -8.27
N SER A 355 3.22 -10.55 -7.49
CA SER A 355 2.02 -11.23 -7.99
C SER A 355 0.95 -10.28 -8.46
N VAL A 356 0.76 -9.17 -7.75
CA VAL A 356 -0.14 -8.09 -8.16
C VAL A 356 0.39 -7.41 -9.41
N VAL A 357 1.62 -6.90 -9.40
CA VAL A 357 2.17 -6.13 -10.54
C VAL A 357 2.36 -7.03 -11.76
N GLY A 358 2.80 -8.26 -11.59
CA GLY A 358 2.98 -9.22 -12.68
C GLY A 358 1.66 -9.63 -13.33
N SER A 359 0.61 -9.84 -12.52
CA SER A 359 -0.73 -10.09 -13.06
C SER A 359 -1.27 -8.87 -13.83
N VAL A 360 -1.07 -7.65 -13.31
CA VAL A 360 -1.44 -6.41 -14.01
C VAL A 360 -0.66 -6.25 -15.32
N ALA A 361 0.65 -6.44 -15.30
CA ALA A 361 1.51 -6.30 -16.48
C ALA A 361 1.14 -7.32 -17.57
N LYS A 362 0.83 -8.56 -17.19
CA LYS A 362 0.37 -9.60 -18.12
C LYS A 362 -1.00 -9.27 -18.72
N ALA A 363 -1.92 -8.72 -17.93
CA ALA A 363 -3.23 -8.29 -18.40
C ALA A 363 -3.17 -7.05 -19.31
N ALA A 364 -2.32 -6.07 -19.00
CA ALA A 364 -2.14 -4.86 -19.79
C ALA A 364 -1.38 -5.12 -21.11
N GLY A 365 -0.50 -6.13 -21.13
CA GLY A 365 0.34 -6.48 -22.26
C GLY A 365 1.73 -5.82 -22.21
N LEU A 366 2.74 -6.52 -22.74
CA LEU A 366 4.17 -6.18 -22.61
C LEU A 366 4.59 -4.85 -23.26
N HIS A 367 3.78 -4.29 -24.17
CA HIS A 367 4.09 -3.05 -24.90
C HIS A 367 3.44 -1.80 -24.29
N THR A 368 2.79 -1.94 -23.14
CA THR A 368 2.25 -0.80 -22.38
C THR A 368 3.32 -0.20 -21.48
N PRO A 369 3.19 1.07 -21.03
CA PRO A 369 4.14 1.66 -20.07
C PRO A 369 4.32 0.81 -18.80
N VAL A 370 3.22 0.22 -18.32
CA VAL A 370 3.20 -0.67 -17.15
C VAL A 370 3.92 -1.99 -17.43
N GLY A 371 3.68 -2.59 -18.61
CA GLY A 371 4.36 -3.83 -19.03
C GLY A 371 5.87 -3.66 -19.22
N GLU A 372 6.30 -2.56 -19.85
CA GLU A 372 7.71 -2.20 -20.02
C GLU A 372 8.39 -1.94 -18.66
N ALA A 373 7.72 -1.23 -17.74
CA ALA A 373 8.22 -0.99 -16.39
C ALA A 373 8.36 -2.31 -15.59
N PHE A 374 7.40 -3.22 -15.68
CA PHE A 374 7.44 -4.50 -14.96
C PHE A 374 8.60 -5.39 -15.38
N LYS A 375 8.98 -5.39 -16.67
CA LYS A 375 10.12 -6.19 -17.18
C LYS A 375 11.40 -5.91 -16.38
N ASP A 376 11.71 -4.64 -16.15
CA ASP A 376 12.94 -4.24 -15.45
C ASP A 376 12.83 -4.43 -13.92
N ILE A 377 11.62 -4.31 -13.37
CA ILE A 377 11.35 -4.47 -11.94
C ILE A 377 11.43 -5.94 -11.51
N GLY A 378 11.01 -6.87 -12.37
CA GLY A 378 11.05 -8.31 -12.09
C GLY A 378 12.44 -8.80 -11.68
N GLU A 379 13.50 -8.24 -12.28
CA GLU A 379 14.90 -8.53 -11.93
C GLU A 379 15.23 -8.13 -10.49
N PHE A 380 14.84 -6.91 -10.10
CA PHE A 380 15.09 -6.40 -8.75
C PHE A 380 14.36 -7.21 -7.70
N VAL A 381 13.07 -7.51 -7.90
CA VAL A 381 12.32 -8.22 -6.87
C VAL A 381 12.73 -9.69 -6.78
N ALA A 382 13.06 -10.35 -7.90
CA ALA A 382 13.64 -11.67 -7.89
C ALA A 382 14.89 -11.72 -6.99
N ALA A 383 15.76 -10.71 -7.09
CA ALA A 383 16.95 -10.65 -6.25
C ALA A 383 16.68 -10.33 -4.78
N VAL A 384 15.74 -9.42 -4.50
CA VAL A 384 15.36 -9.13 -3.11
C VAL A 384 14.75 -10.35 -2.44
N VAL A 385 13.91 -11.10 -3.16
CA VAL A 385 13.34 -12.36 -2.68
C VAL A 385 14.44 -13.38 -2.42
N GLN A 386 15.42 -13.51 -3.33
CA GLN A 386 16.52 -14.46 -3.17
C GLN A 386 17.46 -14.12 -2.02
N GLU A 387 17.85 -12.86 -1.85
CA GLU A 387 18.77 -12.44 -0.78
C GLU A 387 18.07 -12.42 0.60
N ARG A 388 16.76 -12.71 0.65
CA ARG A 388 15.92 -12.58 1.85
C ARG A 388 16.09 -11.19 2.48
N THR A 389 16.28 -10.18 1.63
CA THR A 389 16.67 -8.84 2.08
C THR A 389 15.56 -8.25 2.94
N ASP A 390 15.90 -7.79 4.15
CA ASP A 390 15.00 -7.00 4.98
C ASP A 390 14.65 -5.71 4.21
N PRO A 391 13.36 -5.43 3.90
CA PRO A 391 12.94 -4.19 3.25
C PRO A 391 13.47 -2.92 3.92
N LYS A 392 13.78 -2.97 5.23
CA LYS A 392 14.39 -1.86 5.98
C LYS A 392 15.80 -1.49 5.51
N SER A 393 16.48 -2.39 4.81
CA SER A 393 17.83 -2.14 4.28
C SER A 393 17.84 -1.30 3.00
N LEU A 394 16.68 -1.09 2.36
CA LEU A 394 16.53 -0.26 1.18
C LEU A 394 15.82 1.05 1.56
N PRO A 395 16.53 2.20 1.62
CA PRO A 395 15.99 3.46 2.12
C PRO A 395 14.73 3.93 1.38
N GLY A 396 14.59 3.57 0.10
CA GLY A 396 13.42 3.92 -0.69
C GLY A 396 12.15 3.14 -0.33
N LEU A 397 12.29 1.86 0.04
CA LEU A 397 11.18 1.01 0.50
C LEU A 397 10.84 1.27 1.97
N GLU A 398 11.86 1.40 2.83
CA GLU A 398 11.70 1.70 4.26
C GLU A 398 10.83 2.94 4.47
N ALA A 399 11.06 4.00 3.68
CA ALA A 399 10.33 5.26 3.78
C ALA A 399 8.81 5.16 3.50
N MET A 400 8.32 4.03 2.98
CA MET A 400 6.89 3.76 2.77
C MET A 400 6.29 2.85 3.85
N MET A 401 7.09 2.36 4.79
CA MET A 401 6.58 1.56 5.90
C MET A 401 5.83 2.47 6.90
N PRO A 402 4.66 2.04 7.44
CA PRO A 402 3.86 2.87 8.36
C PRO A 402 4.61 3.32 9.63
N ASP A 403 5.61 2.56 10.08
CA ASP A 403 6.45 2.84 11.24
C ASP A 403 7.71 3.67 10.91
N SER A 404 7.94 3.98 9.63
CA SER A 404 9.14 4.72 9.21
C SER A 404 9.17 6.15 9.77
N PRO A 405 10.36 6.67 10.12
CA PRO A 405 10.53 8.08 10.49
C PRO A 405 10.05 9.04 9.39
N VAL A 406 10.17 8.67 8.11
CA VAL A 406 9.73 9.50 6.98
C VAL A 406 8.21 9.65 6.95
N VAL A 407 7.44 8.56 7.13
CA VAL A 407 5.98 8.64 7.22
C VAL A 407 5.57 9.51 8.41
N ARG A 408 6.24 9.39 9.55
CA ARG A 408 5.98 10.24 10.72
C ARG A 408 6.29 11.72 10.46
N LEU A 409 7.39 11.99 9.74
CA LEU A 409 7.83 13.34 9.37
C LEU A 409 6.80 14.04 8.49
N VAL A 410 6.29 13.36 7.45
CA VAL A 410 5.32 13.98 6.52
C VAL A 410 3.92 14.16 7.13
N ASN A 411 3.57 13.44 8.20
CA ASN A 411 2.28 13.54 8.89
C ASN A 411 2.36 14.35 10.20
N TRP A 412 3.44 15.10 10.43
CA TRP A 412 3.61 15.81 11.68
C TRP A 412 2.52 16.85 11.92
N ARG A 413 1.67 16.64 12.93
CA ARG A 413 0.48 17.48 13.21
C ARG A 413 0.80 18.93 13.55
N GLY A 414 2.04 19.23 13.95
CA GLY A 414 2.50 20.59 14.25
C GLY A 414 2.79 21.44 13.02
N VAL A 415 2.86 20.85 11.82
CA VAL A 415 3.28 21.54 10.59
C VAL A 415 2.10 21.75 9.65
N ARG A 416 1.88 23.00 9.26
CA ARG A 416 1.00 23.37 8.16
C ARG A 416 1.82 24.01 7.05
N VAL A 417 1.56 23.61 5.81
CA VAL A 417 2.24 24.15 4.63
C VAL A 417 1.24 24.85 3.72
N ALA A 418 1.67 25.95 3.10
CA ALA A 418 0.89 26.68 2.12
C ALA A 418 0.81 25.92 0.77
N GLY A 419 -0.14 26.31 -0.08
CA GLY A 419 -0.40 25.68 -1.38
C GLY A 419 -1.61 24.75 -1.37
N GLU A 420 -2.16 24.47 -2.55
CA GLU A 420 -3.35 23.62 -2.70
C GLU A 420 -2.94 22.15 -2.84
N LEU A 421 -3.52 21.27 -2.01
CA LEU A 421 -3.39 19.83 -2.16
C LEU A 421 -4.68 19.27 -2.75
N THR A 422 -4.56 18.44 -3.77
CA THR A 422 -5.64 17.53 -4.19
C THR A 422 -5.13 16.12 -4.18
N VAL A 423 -5.78 15.26 -3.42
CA VAL A 423 -5.52 13.82 -3.41
C VAL A 423 -6.43 13.15 -4.43
N ILE A 424 -5.84 12.46 -5.40
CA ILE A 424 -6.58 11.51 -6.24
C ILE A 424 -6.37 10.14 -5.62
N ALA A 425 -7.45 9.58 -5.07
CA ALA A 425 -7.42 8.28 -4.41
C ALA A 425 -8.35 7.32 -5.13
N GLY A 426 -7.90 6.07 -5.24
CA GLY A 426 -8.62 5.02 -5.95
C GLY A 426 -8.99 3.89 -5.02
N ASP A 427 -10.17 3.34 -5.25
CA ASP A 427 -10.66 2.12 -4.64
C ASP A 427 -11.11 1.17 -5.75
N ILE A 428 -10.46 0.01 -5.82
CA ILE A 428 -10.84 -1.01 -6.80
C ILE A 428 -12.14 -1.66 -6.35
N GLU A 429 -13.14 -1.72 -7.23
CA GLU A 429 -14.28 -2.62 -7.05
C GLU A 429 -13.95 -3.93 -7.76
N PRO A 430 -13.48 -4.96 -7.04
CA PRO A 430 -13.02 -6.16 -7.67
C PRO A 430 -14.17 -6.85 -8.40
N ASP A 431 -13.95 -7.14 -9.68
CA ASP A 431 -14.74 -8.15 -10.38
C ASP A 431 -14.36 -9.55 -9.88
N ALA A 432 -15.02 -10.58 -10.40
CA ALA A 432 -14.76 -11.97 -9.98
C ALA A 432 -13.28 -12.38 -10.18
N TRP A 433 -12.58 -11.74 -11.12
CA TRP A 433 -11.17 -11.92 -11.38
C TRP A 433 -10.29 -11.31 -10.30
N TRP A 434 -10.45 -10.01 -9.99
CA TRP A 434 -9.67 -9.33 -8.97
C TRP A 434 -9.95 -9.86 -7.56
N ALA A 435 -11.19 -10.23 -7.27
CA ALA A 435 -11.58 -10.78 -5.98
C ALA A 435 -10.74 -12.02 -5.64
N ARG A 436 -10.46 -12.88 -6.64
CA ARG A 436 -9.62 -14.07 -6.48
C ARG A 436 -8.17 -13.69 -6.15
N LEU A 437 -7.53 -12.85 -6.95
CA LEU A 437 -6.14 -12.43 -6.69
C LEU A 437 -5.98 -11.75 -5.32
N LEU A 438 -6.95 -10.91 -4.92
CA LEU A 438 -6.96 -10.25 -3.62
C LEU A 438 -7.08 -11.23 -2.45
N ILE A 439 -7.89 -12.29 -2.59
CA ILE A 439 -7.98 -13.38 -1.60
C ILE A 439 -6.63 -14.07 -1.42
N TRP A 440 -5.86 -14.29 -2.50
CA TRP A 440 -4.52 -14.90 -2.38
C TRP A 440 -3.52 -13.98 -1.66
N ALA A 441 -3.59 -12.69 -1.96
CA ALA A 441 -2.69 -11.69 -1.43
C ALA A 441 -3.02 -11.30 0.03
N SER A 442 -4.19 -11.69 0.56
CA SER A 442 -4.65 -11.27 1.88
C SER A 442 -3.93 -11.97 3.04
N ASP A 443 -3.00 -11.23 3.66
CA ASP A 443 -3.16 -10.90 5.09
C ASP A 443 -3.97 -9.58 5.17
N ARG A 444 -4.44 -9.17 6.36
CA ARG A 444 -5.32 -8.01 6.69
C ARG A 444 -5.15 -6.67 5.92
N PHE A 445 -4.12 -6.50 5.09
CA PHE A 445 -3.92 -5.39 4.18
C PHE A 445 -5.09 -5.17 3.20
N TYR A 446 -5.70 -6.23 2.66
CA TYR A 446 -6.77 -6.14 1.66
C TYR A 446 -8.20 -6.18 2.27
N GLU A 447 -8.34 -5.98 3.59
CA GLU A 447 -9.65 -5.98 4.28
C GLU A 447 -10.40 -4.63 4.18
N GLY A 448 -9.82 -3.59 3.56
CA GLY A 448 -10.45 -2.29 3.34
C GLY A 448 -10.10 -1.67 1.98
N ASP A 449 -10.74 -0.56 1.62
CA ASP A 449 -10.60 0.12 0.31
C ASP A 449 -9.12 0.32 -0.08
N HIS A 450 -8.76 -0.03 -1.31
CA HIS A 450 -7.38 0.03 -1.81
C HIS A 450 -7.30 0.08 -3.34
N ASP A 451 -6.13 0.45 -3.87
CA ASP A 451 -5.86 0.43 -5.32
C ASP A 451 -4.97 -0.74 -5.79
N LEU A 452 -4.90 -1.83 -5.01
CA LEU A 452 -4.02 -3.00 -5.13
C LEU A 452 -2.65 -2.85 -4.45
N VAL A 453 -2.13 -1.62 -4.31
CA VAL A 453 -0.77 -1.36 -3.81
C VAL A 453 -0.78 -0.49 -2.56
N VAL A 454 -1.75 0.43 -2.46
CA VAL A 454 -1.89 1.37 -1.34
C VAL A 454 -3.32 1.34 -0.86
N ASN A 455 -3.50 1.29 0.46
CA ASN A 455 -4.81 1.46 1.09
C ASN A 455 -5.33 2.87 0.83
N THR A 456 -6.58 3.00 0.42
CA THR A 456 -7.21 4.29 0.06
C THR A 456 -7.08 5.30 1.18
N GLN A 457 -7.30 4.87 2.43
CA GLN A 457 -7.16 5.76 3.59
C GLN A 457 -5.71 6.21 3.82
N SER A 458 -4.70 5.40 3.45
CA SER A 458 -3.29 5.81 3.53
C SER A 458 -2.98 6.99 2.61
N MET A 459 -3.74 7.14 1.52
CA MET A 459 -3.58 8.24 0.57
C MET A 459 -4.00 9.60 1.12
N TYR A 460 -4.72 9.64 2.24
CA TYR A 460 -5.30 10.87 2.79
C TYR A 460 -4.35 11.64 3.73
N GLY A 461 -3.21 11.05 4.11
CA GLY A 461 -2.25 11.67 5.04
C GLY A 461 -1.45 12.86 4.48
N GLY A 462 -0.30 13.16 5.06
CA GLY A 462 0.57 14.29 4.70
C GLY A 462 0.34 15.53 5.56
N ALA A 463 1.09 16.59 5.28
CA ALA A 463 1.09 17.78 6.14
C ALA A 463 -0.24 18.55 6.04
N GLY A 464 -0.66 19.16 7.14
CA GLY A 464 -1.87 19.97 7.15
C GLY A 464 -1.79 21.12 6.14
N ARG A 465 -2.91 21.46 5.49
CA ARG A 465 -3.03 22.65 4.64
C ARG A 465 -3.95 23.67 5.31
N GLU A 466 -3.99 24.89 4.77
CA GLU A 466 -4.98 25.90 5.14
C GLU A 466 -6.42 25.39 4.88
N GLU A 467 -7.39 25.95 5.60
CA GLU A 467 -8.78 25.52 5.48
C GLU A 467 -9.30 25.64 4.03
N GLY A 468 -9.90 24.56 3.53
CA GLY A 468 -10.41 24.50 2.15
C GLY A 468 -9.34 24.34 1.06
N LYS A 469 -8.05 24.24 1.42
CA LYS A 469 -6.95 24.03 0.46
C LYS A 469 -6.53 22.57 0.30
N ALA A 470 -7.10 21.65 1.07
CA ALA A 470 -6.93 20.21 0.90
C ALA A 470 -8.23 19.57 0.39
N LEU A 471 -8.15 18.95 -0.79
CA LEU A 471 -9.29 18.39 -1.50
C LEU A 471 -9.07 16.91 -1.84
N LEU A 472 -10.15 16.18 -2.00
CA LEU A 472 -10.19 14.77 -2.36
C LEU A 472 -10.97 14.58 -3.66
N SER A 473 -10.38 13.79 -4.56
CA SER A 473 -11.02 13.26 -5.77
C SER A 473 -11.03 11.74 -5.65
N PRO A 474 -12.09 11.15 -5.07
CA PRO A 474 -12.20 9.71 -4.94
C PRO A 474 -12.63 9.09 -6.27
N HIS A 475 -12.03 7.96 -6.62
CA HIS A 475 -12.38 7.18 -7.80
C HIS A 475 -12.63 5.74 -7.39
N LYS A 476 -13.75 5.18 -7.82
CA LYS A 476 -14.15 3.82 -7.49
C LYS A 476 -14.57 3.07 -8.75
N GLY A 477 -14.16 1.82 -8.88
CA GLY A 477 -14.62 0.95 -9.98
C GLY A 477 -13.63 -0.17 -10.36
N PRO A 478 -14.03 -1.07 -11.28
CA PRO A 478 -13.24 -2.24 -11.63
C PRO A 478 -11.95 -1.93 -12.39
N ASN A 479 -11.88 -0.75 -13.00
CA ASN A 479 -10.72 -0.26 -13.75
C ASN A 479 -9.94 0.82 -12.97
N VAL A 480 -10.18 0.94 -11.66
CA VAL A 480 -9.44 1.87 -10.79
C VAL A 480 -8.43 1.08 -10.00
N ASN A 481 -7.16 1.20 -10.37
CA ASN A 481 -6.05 0.57 -9.66
C ASN A 481 -4.79 1.43 -9.74
N HIS A 482 -3.75 1.01 -9.01
CA HIS A 482 -2.52 1.76 -8.83
C HIS A 482 -1.85 2.24 -10.13
N PHE A 483 -2.06 1.50 -11.22
CA PHE A 483 -1.34 1.69 -12.48
C PHE A 483 -2.17 2.40 -13.56
N THR A 484 -3.45 2.68 -13.31
CA THR A 484 -4.39 3.10 -14.36
C THR A 484 -4.89 4.54 -14.21
N TYR A 485 -4.57 5.25 -13.14
CA TYR A 485 -5.09 6.61 -12.88
C TYR A 485 -4.88 7.60 -14.04
N PHE A 486 -3.77 7.48 -14.77
CA PHE A 486 -3.42 8.40 -15.83
C PHE A 486 -4.01 8.03 -17.20
N GLY A 487 -4.35 6.75 -17.39
CA GLY A 487 -5.10 6.27 -18.56
C GLY A 487 -6.62 6.32 -18.36
N ASN A 488 -7.09 6.20 -17.12
CA ASN A 488 -8.50 6.26 -16.76
C ASN A 488 -9.05 7.67 -17.01
N ARG A 489 -10.20 7.73 -17.69
CA ARG A 489 -10.78 8.97 -18.16
C ARG A 489 -11.10 9.95 -17.05
N ASP A 490 -11.71 9.47 -15.96
CA ASP A 490 -12.28 10.35 -14.95
C ASP A 490 -11.19 10.94 -14.05
N SER A 491 -10.21 10.12 -13.66
CA SER A 491 -9.06 10.59 -12.88
C SER A 491 -8.14 11.50 -13.69
N ALA A 492 -7.90 11.22 -14.97
CA ALA A 492 -7.14 12.12 -15.85
C ALA A 492 -7.87 13.45 -16.08
N ALA A 493 -9.19 13.43 -16.28
CA ALA A 493 -9.98 14.65 -16.41
C ALA A 493 -9.96 15.48 -15.12
N ASN A 494 -10.09 14.85 -13.95
CA ASN A 494 -10.02 15.53 -12.66
C ASN A 494 -8.61 16.09 -12.38
N LEU A 495 -7.55 15.37 -12.74
CA LEU A 495 -6.18 15.87 -12.69
C LEU A 495 -6.05 17.19 -13.47
N VAL A 496 -6.45 17.20 -14.74
CA VAL A 496 -6.37 18.42 -15.58
C VAL A 496 -7.26 19.53 -15.05
N ARG A 497 -8.47 19.20 -14.60
CA ARG A 497 -9.40 20.17 -14.00
C ARG A 497 -8.75 20.86 -12.80
N VAL A 498 -8.10 20.12 -11.90
CA VAL A 498 -7.43 20.71 -10.73
C VAL A 498 -6.19 21.50 -11.12
N LEU A 499 -5.41 21.02 -12.08
CA LEU A 499 -4.22 21.73 -12.53
C LEU A 499 -4.54 23.02 -13.27
N THR A 500 -5.70 23.13 -13.92
CA THR A 500 -6.05 24.28 -14.77
C THR A 500 -7.17 25.16 -14.22
N ARG A 501 -7.83 24.79 -13.11
CA ARG A 501 -8.95 25.56 -12.54
C ARG A 501 -8.56 26.99 -12.19
N ARG A 502 -9.57 27.87 -12.20
CA ARG A 502 -9.51 29.13 -11.45
C ARG A 502 -9.84 28.85 -9.98
N PRO A 503 -9.33 29.66 -9.02
CA PRO A 503 -9.51 29.42 -7.58
C PRO A 503 -10.97 29.22 -7.12
N GLU A 504 -11.93 29.74 -7.87
CA GLU A 504 -13.36 29.79 -7.51
C GLU A 504 -14.17 28.56 -7.98
N ALA A 505 -13.57 27.62 -8.73
CA ALA A 505 -14.26 26.46 -9.28
C ALA A 505 -13.86 25.15 -8.57
N ALA A 506 -14.39 24.92 -7.37
CA ALA A 506 -14.19 23.69 -6.58
C ALA A 506 -15.34 22.67 -6.72
N ALA A 507 -16.19 22.80 -7.74
CA ALA A 507 -17.33 21.90 -7.92
C ALA A 507 -16.88 20.45 -8.18
N GLY A 508 -17.42 19.50 -7.41
CA GLY A 508 -17.17 18.06 -7.58
C GLY A 508 -15.85 17.57 -7.01
N LEU A 509 -15.31 18.23 -5.98
CA LEU A 509 -14.22 17.73 -5.14
C LEU A 509 -14.67 17.76 -3.68
N ASP A 510 -14.36 16.70 -2.96
CA ASP A 510 -14.66 16.61 -1.53
C ASP A 510 -13.59 17.31 -0.72
N ARG A 511 -13.92 17.71 0.52
CA ARG A 511 -12.89 18.16 1.45
C ARG A 511 -12.06 16.95 1.85
N LEU A 512 -10.74 17.09 1.78
CA LEU A 512 -9.87 16.07 2.35
C LEU A 512 -10.04 16.11 3.88
N PHE A 513 -10.46 15.01 4.46
CA PHE A 513 -10.51 14.86 5.91
C PHE A 513 -9.26 14.14 6.40
N GLU A 514 -8.71 14.61 7.52
CA GLU A 514 -7.71 13.83 8.24
C GLU A 514 -8.39 12.54 8.72
N PRO A 515 -7.79 11.37 8.48
CA PRO A 515 -8.37 10.14 8.98
C PRO A 515 -8.50 10.16 10.50
N THR A 516 -9.70 9.87 11.00
CA THR A 516 -10.05 9.89 12.44
C THR A 516 -9.42 8.75 13.23
N VAL A 517 -8.95 7.72 12.54
CA VAL A 517 -8.19 6.60 13.11
C VAL A 517 -6.71 6.91 12.90
N ASP A 518 -5.85 6.69 13.91
CA ASP A 518 -4.39 6.64 13.72
C ASP A 518 -4.09 5.41 12.83
N ILE A 519 -4.38 5.50 11.52
CA ILE A 519 -4.24 4.40 10.54
C ILE A 519 -2.79 3.93 10.49
N ALA A 520 -1.81 4.82 10.67
CA ALA A 520 -0.41 4.44 10.77
C ALA A 520 -0.17 3.42 11.91
N ARG A 521 -0.86 3.59 13.06
CA ARG A 521 -0.82 2.61 14.16
C ARG A 521 -1.70 1.40 13.88
N GLU A 522 -2.85 1.54 13.24
CA GLU A 522 -3.74 0.41 12.95
C GLU A 522 -3.17 -0.52 11.86
N LEU A 523 -2.51 0.03 10.83
CA LEU A 523 -1.72 -0.70 9.84
C LEU A 523 -0.48 -1.34 10.47
N ALA A 524 0.23 -0.64 11.36
CA ALA A 524 1.36 -1.21 12.10
C ALA A 524 0.93 -2.31 13.10
N ARG A 525 -0.25 -2.19 13.72
CA ARG A 525 -0.82 -3.19 14.64
C ARG A 525 -1.36 -4.42 13.91
N SER A 526 -1.96 -4.22 12.74
CA SER A 526 -2.37 -5.30 11.82
C SER A 526 -1.17 -6.05 11.27
N ALA A 527 -0.05 -5.36 11.08
CA ALA A 527 1.24 -5.92 10.72
C ALA A 527 2.03 -6.49 11.91
N GLY A 528 1.42 -6.97 13.00
CA GLY A 528 2.21 -7.35 14.19
C GLY A 528 1.65 -8.40 15.14
N ALA A 529 0.39 -8.80 15.05
CA ALA A 529 -0.17 -9.73 16.03
C ALA A 529 -0.63 -11.05 15.44
N GLY A 530 -0.09 -12.13 16.02
CA GLY A 530 -0.77 -13.42 16.02
C GLY A 530 -2.17 -13.31 16.62
N PRO A 531 -2.93 -14.42 16.65
CA PRO A 531 -4.31 -14.38 17.08
C PRO A 531 -4.47 -13.77 18.48
N ARG A 532 -5.37 -12.79 18.61
CA ARG A 532 -5.63 -12.08 19.87
C ARG A 532 -6.97 -12.50 20.48
N PRO A 533 -7.12 -12.43 21.80
CA PRO A 533 -8.42 -12.52 22.47
C PRO A 533 -9.44 -11.54 21.90
N VAL A 534 -10.71 -11.91 21.86
CA VAL A 534 -11.81 -11.01 21.48
C VAL A 534 -12.40 -10.35 22.72
N ALA A 535 -12.65 -9.05 22.69
CA ALA A 535 -13.34 -8.30 23.74
C ALA A 535 -14.54 -7.56 23.17
N PHE A 536 -15.75 -7.99 23.52
CA PHE A 536 -16.97 -7.25 23.26
C PHE A 536 -17.10 -6.10 24.25
N VAL A 537 -17.40 -4.89 23.77
CA VAL A 537 -17.70 -3.73 24.60
C VAL A 537 -19.16 -3.35 24.39
N LEU A 538 -19.97 -3.52 25.43
CA LEU A 538 -21.40 -3.19 25.42
C LEU A 538 -21.60 -1.90 26.23
N PRO A 539 -22.06 -0.81 25.58
CA PRO A 539 -22.30 0.44 26.26
C PRO A 539 -23.51 0.36 27.22
N GLY A 540 -23.69 1.40 28.02
CA GLY A 540 -24.81 1.55 28.94
C GLY A 540 -26.04 2.09 28.24
N ILE A 541 -27.07 2.37 29.05
CA ILE A 541 -28.28 3.03 28.54
C ILE A 541 -27.91 4.35 27.86
N MET A 542 -28.40 4.55 26.63
CA MET A 542 -28.07 5.70 25.78
C MET A 542 -26.58 5.89 25.46
N GLY A 543 -25.75 4.86 25.67
CA GLY A 543 -24.32 4.89 25.36
C GLY A 543 -23.97 4.48 23.93
N SER A 544 -24.95 4.12 23.11
CA SER A 544 -24.81 3.86 21.67
C SER A 544 -25.23 5.08 20.88
N GLU A 545 -24.50 5.42 19.82
CA GLU A 545 -24.94 6.38 18.81
C GLU A 545 -26.07 5.77 17.97
N LEU A 546 -27.12 6.55 17.68
CA LEU A 546 -28.26 6.17 16.84
C LEU A 546 -28.38 7.11 15.64
N GLU A 547 -28.60 6.51 14.47
CA GLU A 547 -28.81 7.22 13.21
C GLU A 547 -30.18 6.88 12.64
N VAL A 548 -30.83 7.85 11.99
CA VAL A 548 -32.11 7.66 11.29
C VAL A 548 -31.88 7.96 9.81
N ASN A 549 -32.04 6.95 8.95
CA ASN A 549 -31.81 7.06 7.50
C ASN A 549 -30.43 7.66 7.14
N GLY A 550 -29.38 7.25 7.86
CA GLY A 550 -27.99 7.69 7.63
C GLY A 550 -27.61 9.04 8.24
N ASN A 551 -28.54 9.71 8.92
CA ASN A 551 -28.25 10.94 9.68
C ASN A 551 -28.14 10.61 11.17
N ARG A 552 -27.02 10.98 11.80
CA ARG A 552 -26.83 10.81 13.24
C ARG A 552 -27.77 11.71 14.04
N VAL A 553 -28.61 11.11 14.88
CA VAL A 553 -29.57 11.84 15.72
C VAL A 553 -29.16 11.79 17.20
N TRP A 554 -28.47 10.72 17.63
CA TRP A 554 -27.94 10.59 18.99
C TRP A 554 -26.50 10.05 18.96
N VAL A 555 -25.53 10.56 19.72
CA VAL A 555 -25.57 11.85 20.44
C VAL A 555 -25.13 12.95 19.47
N ASP A 556 -26.06 13.75 18.95
CA ASP A 556 -25.73 14.99 18.24
C ASP A 556 -26.10 16.20 19.10
N LEU A 557 -25.10 16.87 19.67
CA LEU A 557 -25.29 18.03 20.56
C LEU A 557 -25.94 19.22 19.85
N PHE A 558 -25.73 19.39 18.54
CA PHE A 558 -26.38 20.45 17.75
C PHE A 558 -27.82 20.05 17.38
N GLY A 559 -28.05 18.84 16.85
CA GLY A 559 -29.38 18.32 16.54
C GLY A 559 -30.31 18.22 17.76
N LEU A 560 -29.77 17.96 18.96
CA LEU A 560 -30.54 17.99 20.22
C LEU A 560 -31.13 19.38 20.53
N THR A 561 -30.41 20.47 20.21
CA THR A 561 -30.90 21.85 20.39
C THR A 561 -31.96 22.25 19.35
N LEU A 562 -32.00 21.56 18.21
CA LEU A 562 -32.98 21.72 17.13
C LEU A 562 -34.22 20.82 17.28
N GLY A 563 -34.34 20.06 18.39
CA GLY A 563 -35.50 19.19 18.67
C GLY A 563 -35.50 17.85 17.92
N GLU A 564 -34.36 17.46 17.33
CA GLU A 564 -34.26 16.24 16.51
C GLU A 564 -34.41 14.94 17.30
N PHE A 565 -34.34 14.99 18.63
CA PHE A 565 -34.61 13.85 19.52
C PHE A 565 -35.99 13.23 19.27
N THR A 566 -36.97 14.01 18.81
CA THR A 566 -38.31 13.53 18.43
C THR A 566 -38.29 12.50 17.29
N LYS A 567 -37.25 12.50 16.45
CA LYS A 567 -37.04 11.52 15.37
C LYS A 567 -36.72 10.12 15.90
N LEU A 568 -36.35 9.99 17.17
CA LEU A 568 -36.09 8.72 17.85
C LEU A 568 -37.33 8.16 18.57
N ASN A 569 -38.55 8.52 18.15
CA ASN A 569 -39.76 7.87 18.64
C ASN A 569 -39.67 6.33 18.53
N ILE A 570 -40.22 5.59 19.48
CA ILE A 570 -40.18 4.12 19.51
C ILE A 570 -40.75 3.48 18.23
N ALA A 571 -41.70 4.14 17.56
CA ALA A 571 -42.29 3.70 16.30
C ALA A 571 -41.48 4.09 15.05
N ALA A 572 -40.38 4.83 15.20
CA ALA A 572 -39.55 5.28 14.08
C ALA A 572 -38.86 4.10 13.40
N ARG A 573 -38.95 4.06 12.06
CA ARG A 573 -38.29 3.05 11.22
C ARG A 573 -36.94 3.56 10.74
N GLY A 574 -36.04 2.64 10.37
CA GLY A 574 -34.73 2.98 9.82
C GLY A 574 -33.76 3.57 10.84
N VAL A 575 -33.97 3.27 12.12
CA VAL A 575 -33.03 3.65 13.19
C VAL A 575 -32.01 2.55 13.37
N ASN A 576 -30.73 2.90 13.30
CA ASN A 576 -29.64 1.96 13.41
C ASN A 576 -28.65 2.42 14.49
N PRO A 577 -28.24 1.54 15.41
CA PRO A 577 -27.11 1.82 16.28
C PRO A 577 -25.81 1.67 15.51
N THR A 578 -24.91 2.64 15.63
CA THR A 578 -23.65 2.64 14.87
C THR A 578 -22.44 2.33 15.74
N ASN A 579 -22.11 3.21 16.70
CA ASN A 579 -20.92 3.04 17.55
C ASN A 579 -21.22 3.21 19.03
N ALA A 580 -20.31 2.74 19.89
CA ALA A 580 -20.33 3.19 21.27
C ALA A 580 -19.94 4.67 21.31
N TYR A 581 -20.59 5.46 22.16
CA TYR A 581 -20.37 6.90 22.19
C TYR A 581 -18.92 7.21 22.61
N ALA A 582 -18.14 7.71 21.64
CA ALA A 582 -16.68 7.79 21.74
C ALA A 582 -16.18 8.57 22.95
N ARG A 583 -16.93 9.59 23.41
CA ARG A 583 -16.58 10.40 24.58
C ARG A 583 -16.39 9.59 25.86
N PHE A 584 -17.15 8.51 26.05
CA PHE A 584 -17.08 7.69 27.27
C PHE A 584 -16.39 6.35 27.05
N TYR A 585 -16.50 5.78 25.85
CA TYR A 585 -15.99 4.45 25.56
C TYR A 585 -14.71 4.45 24.73
N GLY A 586 -14.38 5.56 24.06
CA GLY A 586 -13.28 5.63 23.09
C GLY A 586 -11.91 5.29 23.68
N GLU A 587 -11.52 5.90 24.80
CA GLU A 587 -10.23 5.59 25.45
C GLU A 587 -10.18 4.16 26.00
N LEU A 588 -11.30 3.62 26.45
CA LEU A 588 -11.39 2.23 26.91
C LEU A 588 -11.25 1.23 25.74
N ILE A 589 -11.99 1.46 24.65
CA ILE A 589 -11.90 0.67 23.42
C ILE A 589 -10.47 0.70 22.87
N LYS A 590 -9.86 1.88 22.84
CA LYS A 590 -8.47 2.09 22.44
C LYS A 590 -7.49 1.37 23.36
N PHE A 591 -7.70 1.40 24.68
CA PHE A 591 -6.89 0.66 25.64
C PHE A 591 -6.99 -0.85 25.43
N LEU A 592 -8.21 -1.38 25.28
CA LEU A 592 -8.45 -2.80 25.02
C LEU A 592 -7.89 -3.24 23.66
N GLY A 593 -7.94 -2.38 22.64
CA GLY A 593 -7.37 -2.61 21.31
C GLY A 593 -5.85 -2.86 21.33
N GLY A 594 -5.17 -2.46 22.40
CA GLY A 594 -3.76 -2.79 22.63
C GLY A 594 -3.50 -4.29 22.86
N SER A 595 -4.51 -5.05 23.32
CA SER A 595 -4.35 -6.46 23.71
C SER A 595 -5.43 -7.40 23.14
N HIS A 596 -6.54 -6.87 22.64
CA HIS A 596 -7.71 -7.63 22.17
C HIS A 596 -8.14 -7.19 20.76
N LYS A 597 -8.83 -8.07 20.03
CA LYS A 597 -9.75 -7.68 18.95
C LYS A 597 -11.00 -7.11 19.63
N VAL A 598 -11.21 -5.80 19.57
CA VAL A 598 -12.36 -5.16 20.24
C VAL A 598 -13.56 -5.15 19.30
N VAL A 599 -14.68 -5.63 19.79
CA VAL A 599 -15.97 -5.62 19.08
C VAL A 599 -16.90 -4.67 19.83
N GLU A 600 -17.09 -3.48 19.27
CA GLU A 600 -18.08 -2.54 19.79
C GLU A 600 -19.48 -3.06 19.45
N PHE A 601 -20.29 -3.31 20.47
CA PHE A 601 -21.68 -3.71 20.27
C PHE A 601 -22.61 -2.56 20.66
N ALA A 602 -22.70 -1.57 19.77
CA ALA A 602 -23.70 -0.51 19.87
C ALA A 602 -25.09 -1.11 19.63
N PHE A 603 -26.05 -0.87 20.53
CA PHE A 603 -27.42 -1.39 20.45
C PHE A 603 -28.48 -0.27 20.55
N ASP A 604 -29.65 -0.50 19.95
CA ASP A 604 -30.77 0.43 20.05
C ASP A 604 -31.39 0.36 21.44
N TRP A 605 -31.00 1.30 22.30
CA TRP A 605 -31.42 1.38 23.69
C TRP A 605 -32.91 1.68 23.86
N ARG A 606 -33.65 1.94 22.78
CA ARG A 606 -35.11 2.16 22.80
C ARG A 606 -35.87 0.84 22.73
N LEU A 607 -35.29 -0.18 22.11
CA LEU A 607 -35.96 -1.46 21.84
C LEU A 607 -35.93 -2.39 23.07
N PRO A 608 -36.83 -3.39 23.12
CA PRO A 608 -36.78 -4.43 24.14
C PRO A 608 -35.42 -5.13 24.17
N ILE A 609 -34.90 -5.36 25.38
CA ILE A 609 -33.57 -5.93 25.62
C ILE A 609 -33.39 -7.29 24.94
N GLU A 610 -34.47 -8.08 24.85
CA GLU A 610 -34.47 -9.39 24.23
C GLU A 610 -34.12 -9.34 22.73
N GLN A 611 -34.52 -8.28 22.02
CA GLN A 611 -34.22 -8.13 20.60
C GLN A 611 -32.72 -7.87 20.38
N GLU A 612 -32.14 -6.97 21.18
CA GLU A 612 -30.71 -6.67 21.13
C GLU A 612 -29.86 -7.82 21.68
N ALA A 613 -30.39 -8.61 22.60
CA ALA A 613 -29.77 -9.85 23.07
C ALA A 613 -29.67 -10.90 21.97
N ASP A 614 -30.71 -11.05 21.14
CA ASP A 614 -30.68 -11.96 19.99
C ASP A 614 -29.68 -11.48 18.93
N ARG A 615 -29.58 -10.16 18.70
CA ARG A 615 -28.55 -9.58 17.81
C ARG A 615 -27.13 -9.76 18.36
N LEU A 616 -26.96 -9.62 19.67
CA LEU A 616 -25.69 -9.89 20.34
C LEU A 616 -25.28 -11.35 20.17
N ALA A 617 -26.21 -12.30 20.34
CA ALA A 617 -25.96 -13.72 20.16
C ALA A 617 -25.41 -14.04 18.76
N LEU A 618 -25.99 -13.46 17.71
CA LEU A 618 -25.50 -13.63 16.33
C LEU A 618 -24.08 -13.10 16.15
N ARG A 619 -23.79 -11.93 16.73
CA ARG A 619 -22.45 -11.34 16.66
C ARG A 619 -21.42 -12.15 17.44
N VAL A 620 -21.75 -12.57 18.67
CA VAL A 620 -20.91 -13.42 19.51
C VAL A 620 -20.63 -14.74 18.81
N LYS A 621 -21.63 -15.38 18.20
CA LYS A 621 -21.45 -16.64 17.45
C LYS A 621 -20.47 -16.51 16.30
N THR A 622 -20.50 -15.39 15.59
CA THR A 622 -19.58 -15.10 14.47
C THR A 622 -18.14 -15.01 14.97
N GLU A 623 -17.93 -14.24 16.03
CA GLU A 623 -16.59 -14.00 16.62
C GLU A 623 -16.05 -15.23 17.37
N LEU A 624 -16.94 -16.03 17.98
CA LEU A 624 -16.58 -17.25 18.69
C LEU A 624 -16.01 -18.31 17.75
N HIS A 625 -16.55 -18.43 16.53
CA HIS A 625 -16.03 -19.35 15.53
C HIS A 625 -14.58 -19.03 15.14
N GLU A 626 -14.27 -17.75 14.93
CA GLU A 626 -12.91 -17.29 14.65
C GLU A 626 -11.98 -17.45 15.86
N ALA A 627 -12.46 -17.12 17.06
CA ALA A 627 -11.67 -17.22 18.28
C ALA A 627 -11.33 -18.68 18.64
N GLN A 628 -12.28 -19.61 18.47
CA GLN A 628 -12.07 -21.05 18.68
C GLN A 628 -11.05 -21.63 17.71
N ALA A 629 -11.13 -21.25 16.43
CA ALA A 629 -10.17 -21.70 15.40
C ALA A 629 -8.71 -21.32 15.73
N ASN A 630 -8.54 -20.29 16.55
CA ASN A 630 -7.24 -19.73 16.92
C ASN A 630 -6.88 -19.92 18.41
N ASN A 631 -7.65 -20.73 19.14
CA ASN A 631 -7.49 -20.97 20.58
C ASN A 631 -7.43 -19.68 21.42
N GLN A 632 -8.25 -18.68 21.06
CA GLN A 632 -8.34 -17.39 21.73
C GLN A 632 -9.64 -17.26 22.53
N PRO A 633 -9.62 -16.61 23.71
CA PRO A 633 -10.84 -16.41 24.50
C PRO A 633 -11.69 -15.26 23.95
N VAL A 634 -13.01 -15.38 24.10
CA VAL A 634 -13.98 -14.30 23.90
C VAL A 634 -14.39 -13.76 25.27
N ARG A 635 -14.32 -12.44 25.44
CA ARG A 635 -14.67 -11.73 26.68
C ARG A 635 -15.76 -10.72 26.39
N ILE A 636 -16.65 -10.50 27.36
CA ILE A 636 -17.70 -9.48 27.29
C ILE A 636 -17.49 -8.49 28.43
N LEU A 637 -17.22 -7.23 28.07
CA LEU A 637 -17.19 -6.10 28.97
C LEU A 637 -18.48 -5.30 28.76
N ALA A 638 -19.35 -5.31 29.76
CA ALA A 638 -20.66 -4.70 29.67
C ALA A 638 -20.87 -3.64 30.75
N HIS A 639 -21.31 -2.45 30.36
CA HIS A 639 -21.63 -1.36 31.26
C HIS A 639 -23.15 -1.19 31.39
N SER A 640 -23.69 -1.09 32.60
CA SER A 640 -25.11 -0.74 32.86
C SER A 640 -26.10 -1.61 32.05
N MET A 641 -26.99 -1.02 31.25
CA MET A 641 -27.97 -1.74 30.43
C MET A 641 -27.33 -2.74 29.44
N GLY A 642 -26.10 -2.51 28.98
CA GLY A 642 -25.35 -3.50 28.22
C GLY A 642 -25.15 -4.81 28.99
N GLY A 643 -25.05 -4.76 30.32
CA GLY A 643 -25.00 -5.93 31.18
C GLY A 643 -26.32 -6.73 31.16
N LEU A 644 -27.46 -6.03 31.07
CA LEU A 644 -28.76 -6.67 30.92
C LEU A 644 -28.90 -7.34 29.55
N VAL A 645 -28.45 -6.69 28.48
CA VAL A 645 -28.40 -7.27 27.12
C VAL A 645 -27.54 -8.55 27.11
N ALA A 646 -26.34 -8.52 27.71
CA ALA A 646 -25.49 -9.70 27.82
C ALA A 646 -26.14 -10.82 28.65
N ARG A 647 -26.78 -10.50 29.78
CA ARG A 647 -27.47 -11.48 30.63
C ARG A 647 -28.70 -12.08 29.94
N ALA A 648 -29.45 -11.28 29.19
CA ALA A 648 -30.57 -11.75 28.39
C ALA A 648 -30.09 -12.66 27.25
N MET A 649 -28.95 -12.36 26.61
CA MET A 649 -28.33 -13.23 25.64
C MET A 649 -27.98 -14.59 26.26
N ILE A 650 -27.32 -14.61 27.41
CA ILE A 650 -26.95 -15.85 28.13
C ILE A 650 -28.19 -16.67 28.50
N ALA A 651 -29.27 -16.02 28.93
CA ALA A 651 -30.50 -16.71 29.32
C ALA A 651 -31.22 -17.36 28.13
N ARG A 652 -31.17 -16.72 26.97
CA ARG A 652 -31.90 -17.10 25.75
C ARG A 652 -31.11 -18.04 24.83
N HIS A 653 -29.79 -17.87 24.77
CA HIS A 653 -28.85 -18.60 23.91
C HIS A 653 -27.83 -19.34 24.78
N LYS A 654 -28.31 -20.28 25.59
CA LYS A 654 -27.50 -21.00 26.59
C LYS A 654 -26.33 -21.75 25.95
N GLU A 655 -26.51 -22.23 24.72
CA GLU A 655 -25.51 -22.95 23.93
C GLU A 655 -24.28 -22.11 23.55
N LEU A 656 -24.38 -20.77 23.60
CA LEU A 656 -23.23 -19.88 23.38
C LEU A 656 -22.38 -19.69 24.65
N TRP A 657 -22.91 -20.07 25.81
CA TRP A 657 -22.28 -19.82 27.12
C TRP A 657 -21.92 -21.09 27.88
N SER A 658 -22.59 -22.21 27.59
CA SER A 658 -22.22 -23.57 28.04
C SER A 658 -21.03 -24.10 27.26
#